data_AF-A0A2R6J9M3-F1
#
_entry.id   AF-A0A2R6J9M3-F1
#
_cell.length_a   1.000
_cell.length_b   1.000
_cell.length_c   1.000
_cell.angle_alpha   90.00
_cell.angle_beta   90.00
_cell.angle_gamma   90.00
#
_symmetry.space_group_name_H-M   'P 1'
#
loop_
_entity.id
_entity.type
_entity.pdbx_description
1 polymer ?
#
loop_
_entity_poly.entity_id
_entity_poly.type
_entity_poly.pdbx_seq_one_letter_code
_entity_poly.pdbx_strand_id
1 'polypeptide(L)'
;MAGAPRGIDVTADGEGNDEGPAWRDVFGHEEPYDDQADGIETAVAAGRESGFTVVEGACGTGKTMLALTAGIHLVRDPDSPFERVFVLTSVKQQLRQFEQDLRTINANLPADRNPVSGLTLVGKADVCPYNREGAGGIDDTNVYDRCESLRERTRGLTEDTTAAALAAEARSQQVGLADSGADGGGAATYLESAGGTSPYPREMPEYGTGTSDVEFCPFYAGSGRSPRVEAVPFDHTELGLVEPEDLVRLSVDTGSCPHSVMGALLPHVEVALGNYYHAFDPTTVESFTGALLNEGTFVVCDEAHMLEPRVRELVSGGVSDTALRDAAGEIAQVVQPLTFTEETGRATGPVEEIRAELAETDVGVEELQRTRELLADLREYLDDRVENYLDAEHPGWRESMPDLPDAEIPLRDPEEPATDDLTEWAERAGWSDRDWVRAEPVGAVVAGILDRVDGAVDDEDDEEGDESSRTAPGVGRTLAAWHRADHTEFFREVGLERTWNDAAPRESWRRAYNARFALHNCVPGDVIGERLGAFGGGVLMSATLEPLDVFEEVTGLNHLEAEEDRPVVERTYGLNFPEANRESFAVDAPKFTYDNRGSPGEETQARRIYADALRQVATETPGNVLVGMPNYAEAEWAAETLRENS
;
A
#
# COMPACT_ATOMS: atom_id res chain seq x y z
N MET A 1 -48.29 0.04 10.41
CA MET A 1 -48.54 -1.42 10.50
C MET A 1 -47.26 -2.06 10.04
N ALA A 2 -46.46 -2.55 10.99
CA ALA A 2 -45.12 -3.07 10.74
C ALA A 2 -45.21 -4.47 10.12
N GLY A 3 -44.55 -4.67 8.98
CA GLY A 3 -44.32 -5.99 8.41
C GLY A 3 -43.13 -6.64 9.12
N ALA A 4 -43.31 -7.85 9.62
CA ALA A 4 -42.26 -8.65 10.23
C ALA A 4 -41.26 -9.15 9.17
N PRO A 5 -39.97 -9.30 9.49
CA PRO A 5 -39.00 -9.92 8.60
C PRO A 5 -39.34 -11.40 8.42
N ARG A 6 -39.29 -11.89 7.18
CA ARG A 6 -39.46 -13.30 6.84
C ARG A 6 -38.15 -14.01 7.16
N GLY A 7 -38.13 -14.79 8.24
CA GLY A 7 -37.09 -15.78 8.46
C GLY A 7 -37.12 -16.82 7.35
N ILE A 8 -35.96 -17.09 6.75
CA ILE A 8 -35.76 -18.22 5.85
C ILE A 8 -35.74 -19.48 6.73
N ASP A 9 -36.77 -20.30 6.58
CA ASP A 9 -36.94 -21.57 7.29
C ASP A 9 -36.01 -22.61 6.64
N VAL A 10 -34.82 -22.79 7.21
CA VAL A 10 -33.91 -23.86 6.84
C VAL A 10 -34.25 -25.09 7.66
N THR A 11 -35.24 -25.88 7.24
CA THR A 11 -35.25 -27.31 7.56
C THR A 11 -35.88 -28.17 6.45
N ALA A 12 -35.09 -29.19 6.09
CA ALA A 12 -35.49 -30.50 5.57
C ALA A 12 -35.92 -30.61 4.10
N ASP A 13 -34.98 -31.12 3.29
CA ASP A 13 -35.22 -32.34 2.50
C ASP A 13 -33.87 -33.01 2.16
N GLY A 14 -33.68 -34.25 2.63
CA GLY A 14 -32.52 -35.08 2.27
C GLY A 14 -32.18 -36.18 3.28
N GLU A 15 -32.91 -37.29 3.26
CA GLU A 15 -32.50 -38.53 3.94
C GLU A 15 -31.24 -39.13 3.28
N GLY A 16 -30.15 -39.31 4.06
CA GLY A 16 -29.18 -40.38 3.83
C GLY A 16 -27.75 -40.01 3.40
N ASN A 17 -26.92 -39.53 4.33
CA ASN A 17 -25.58 -40.08 4.62
C ASN A 17 -25.08 -39.48 5.95
N ASP A 18 -24.47 -40.31 6.79
CA ASP A 18 -23.89 -39.94 8.09
C ASP A 18 -22.50 -39.31 7.90
N GLU A 19 -22.36 -38.47 6.86
CA GLU A 19 -21.16 -37.72 6.52
C GLU A 19 -21.46 -36.26 6.88
N GLY A 20 -20.61 -35.67 7.73
CA GLY A 20 -20.75 -34.26 8.11
C GLY A 20 -20.70 -33.32 6.89
N PRO A 21 -20.97 -32.02 7.08
CA PRO A 21 -20.91 -31.05 5.99
C PRO A 21 -19.53 -31.05 5.33
N ALA A 22 -19.50 -30.96 4.00
CA ALA A 22 -18.31 -31.17 3.18
C ALA A 22 -17.14 -30.21 3.48
N TRP A 23 -17.42 -29.03 4.06
CA TRP A 23 -16.36 -28.10 4.50
C TRP A 23 -15.47 -28.68 5.61
N ARG A 24 -15.93 -29.72 6.34
CA ARG A 24 -15.11 -30.39 7.37
C ARG A 24 -13.87 -31.07 6.80
N ASP A 25 -13.88 -31.44 5.52
CA ASP A 25 -12.71 -32.03 4.84
C ASP A 25 -11.53 -31.06 4.72
N VAL A 26 -11.80 -29.75 4.84
CA VAL A 26 -10.81 -28.67 4.74
C VAL A 26 -10.68 -27.87 6.04
N PHE A 27 -11.27 -28.34 7.13
CA PHE A 27 -11.13 -27.72 8.45
C PHE A 27 -9.85 -28.19 9.14
N GLY A 28 -9.06 -27.27 9.68
CA GLY A 28 -7.70 -27.57 10.15
C GLY A 28 -7.60 -28.29 11.51
N HIS A 29 -8.70 -28.51 12.22
CA HIS A 29 -8.73 -29.14 13.54
C HIS A 29 -9.71 -30.32 13.58
N GLU A 30 -9.63 -31.15 14.63
CA GLU A 30 -10.50 -32.33 14.79
C GLU A 30 -11.99 -31.95 14.89
N GLU A 31 -12.31 -30.88 15.64
CA GLU A 31 -13.67 -30.40 15.85
C GLU A 31 -13.71 -28.86 15.81
N PRO A 32 -14.70 -28.26 15.12
CA PRO A 32 -14.95 -26.82 15.14
C PRO A 32 -15.70 -26.41 16.41
N TYR A 33 -15.54 -25.16 16.85
CA TYR A 33 -16.51 -24.57 17.78
C TYR A 33 -17.86 -24.36 17.08
N ASP A 34 -18.96 -24.34 17.86
CA ASP A 34 -20.32 -24.14 17.32
C ASP A 34 -20.41 -22.84 16.50
N ASP A 35 -19.84 -21.74 17.02
CA ASP A 35 -19.77 -20.44 16.33
C ASP A 35 -18.96 -20.50 15.03
N GLN A 36 -17.91 -21.34 14.97
CA GLN A 36 -17.14 -21.53 13.74
C GLN A 36 -17.96 -22.27 12.68
N ALA A 37 -18.71 -23.31 13.10
CA ALA A 37 -19.57 -24.06 12.20
C ALA A 37 -20.67 -23.17 11.61
N ASP A 38 -21.39 -22.40 12.45
CA ASP A 38 -22.41 -21.46 11.99
C ASP A 38 -21.83 -20.40 11.03
N GLY A 39 -20.64 -19.86 11.37
CA GLY A 39 -19.98 -18.87 10.55
C GLY A 39 -19.48 -19.39 9.21
N ILE A 40 -18.94 -20.61 9.17
CA ILE A 40 -18.53 -21.27 7.92
C ILE A 40 -19.75 -21.50 7.04
N GLU A 41 -20.82 -22.08 7.58
CA GLU A 41 -22.04 -22.37 6.82
C GLU A 41 -22.70 -21.09 6.29
N THR A 42 -22.70 -20.03 7.10
CA THR A 42 -23.20 -18.71 6.69
C THR A 42 -22.37 -18.11 5.56
N ALA A 43 -21.03 -18.12 5.70
CA ALA A 43 -20.13 -17.59 4.67
C ALA A 43 -20.21 -18.36 3.35
N VAL A 44 -20.36 -19.69 3.42
CA VAL A 44 -20.57 -20.54 2.24
C VAL A 44 -21.92 -20.23 1.56
N ALA A 45 -22.99 -20.09 2.33
CA ALA A 45 -24.31 -19.76 1.78
C ALA A 45 -24.32 -18.38 1.12
N ALA A 46 -23.79 -17.34 1.79
CA ALA A 46 -23.70 -16.00 1.22
C ALA A 46 -22.80 -15.98 -0.02
N GLY A 47 -21.63 -16.62 0.02
CA GLY A 47 -20.70 -16.67 -1.11
C GLY A 47 -21.30 -17.31 -2.36
N ARG A 48 -22.15 -18.33 -2.23
CA ARG A 48 -22.86 -18.96 -3.36
C ARG A 48 -23.88 -18.04 -4.04
N GLU A 49 -24.36 -17.03 -3.33
CA GLU A 49 -25.24 -15.97 -3.86
C GLU A 49 -24.45 -14.70 -4.21
N SER A 50 -23.14 -14.83 -4.35
CA SER A 50 -22.20 -13.72 -4.57
C SER A 50 -22.24 -12.62 -3.51
N GLY A 51 -22.68 -12.94 -2.29
CA GLY A 51 -22.83 -12.01 -1.18
C GLY A 51 -21.62 -11.92 -0.25
N PHE A 52 -21.83 -11.17 0.84
CA PHE A 52 -20.85 -10.93 1.89
C PHE A 52 -21.36 -11.36 3.25
N THR A 53 -20.47 -11.87 4.09
CA THR A 53 -20.76 -12.12 5.51
C THR A 53 -19.96 -11.16 6.37
N VAL A 54 -20.64 -10.45 7.26
CA VAL A 54 -20.01 -9.55 8.25
C VAL A 54 -19.93 -10.29 9.57
N VAL A 55 -18.72 -10.59 10.04
CA VAL A 55 -18.48 -11.40 11.24
C VAL A 55 -17.80 -10.58 12.32
N GLU A 56 -18.56 -10.23 13.36
CA GLU A 56 -17.99 -9.78 14.62
C GLU A 56 -17.72 -10.97 15.54
N GLY A 57 -16.51 -11.07 16.09
CA GLY A 57 -16.25 -12.04 17.15
C GLY A 57 -14.93 -11.79 17.86
N ALA A 58 -14.87 -12.10 19.15
CA ALA A 58 -13.67 -11.82 19.95
C ALA A 58 -12.37 -12.45 19.39
N CYS A 59 -11.21 -11.89 19.73
CA CYS A 59 -9.94 -12.52 19.38
C CYS A 59 -9.86 -13.93 19.97
N GLY A 60 -9.39 -14.89 19.18
CA GLY A 60 -9.30 -16.29 19.61
C GLY A 60 -10.57 -17.13 19.43
N THR A 61 -11.65 -16.61 18.85
CA THR A 61 -12.82 -17.41 18.45
C THR A 61 -12.61 -18.19 17.14
N GLY A 62 -11.42 -18.08 16.54
CA GLY A 62 -11.05 -18.83 15.33
C GLY A 62 -11.68 -18.30 14.04
N LYS A 63 -11.89 -16.97 13.94
CA LYS A 63 -12.41 -16.27 12.75
C LYS A 63 -11.55 -16.52 11.50
N THR A 64 -10.23 -16.55 11.65
CA THR A 64 -9.27 -16.86 10.59
C THR A 64 -9.53 -18.24 9.99
N MET A 65 -9.60 -19.28 10.83
CA MET A 65 -9.94 -20.64 10.41
C MET A 65 -11.33 -20.72 9.77
N LEU A 66 -12.34 -20.06 10.35
CA LEU A 66 -13.69 -19.97 9.79
C LEU A 66 -13.66 -19.44 8.34
N ALA A 67 -13.03 -18.29 8.12
CA ALA A 67 -13.02 -17.63 6.82
C ALA A 67 -12.19 -18.41 5.78
N LEU A 68 -11.02 -18.95 6.19
CA LEU A 68 -10.20 -19.80 5.32
C LEU A 68 -10.93 -21.08 4.92
N THR A 69 -11.55 -21.78 5.87
CA THR A 69 -12.30 -23.02 5.59
C THR A 69 -13.47 -22.76 4.64
N ALA A 70 -14.24 -21.68 4.85
CA ALA A 70 -15.34 -21.31 3.96
C ALA A 70 -14.84 -21.02 2.53
N GLY A 71 -13.81 -20.17 2.40
CA GLY A 71 -13.24 -19.81 1.10
C GLY A 71 -12.62 -21.01 0.37
N ILE A 72 -11.79 -21.82 1.04
CA ILE A 72 -11.16 -23.00 0.45
C ILE A 72 -12.21 -24.04 0.06
N HIS A 73 -13.25 -24.23 0.87
CA HIS A 73 -14.37 -25.10 0.52
C HIS A 73 -15.03 -24.65 -0.79
N LEU A 74 -15.31 -23.36 -0.92
CA LEU A 74 -15.88 -22.78 -2.14
C LEU A 74 -14.92 -22.90 -3.34
N VAL A 75 -13.62 -22.73 -3.16
CA VAL A 75 -12.64 -22.90 -4.26
C VAL A 75 -12.55 -24.35 -4.74
N ARG A 76 -12.72 -25.31 -3.84
CA ARG A 76 -12.63 -26.75 -4.15
C ARG A 76 -13.98 -27.37 -4.52
N ASP A 77 -15.08 -26.63 -4.42
CA ASP A 77 -16.40 -27.06 -4.85
C ASP A 77 -16.54 -26.87 -6.37
N PRO A 78 -16.71 -27.94 -7.17
CA PRO A 78 -16.80 -27.83 -8.63
C PRO A 78 -18.06 -27.08 -9.12
N ASP A 79 -19.06 -26.91 -8.26
CA ASP A 79 -20.29 -26.16 -8.57
C ASP A 79 -20.17 -24.67 -8.19
N SER A 80 -19.05 -24.26 -7.61
CA SER A 80 -18.76 -22.89 -7.22
C SER A 80 -17.95 -22.15 -8.31
N PRO A 81 -18.19 -20.84 -8.51
CA PRO A 81 -17.42 -20.03 -9.46
C PRO A 81 -16.05 -19.60 -8.93
N PHE A 82 -15.76 -19.83 -7.64
CA PHE A 82 -14.53 -19.37 -7.02
C PHE A 82 -13.32 -20.21 -7.42
N GLU A 83 -12.27 -19.55 -7.87
CA GLU A 83 -10.98 -20.13 -8.25
C GLU A 83 -9.92 -19.92 -7.16
N ARG A 84 -10.11 -18.92 -6.29
CA ARG A 84 -9.16 -18.56 -5.23
C ARG A 84 -9.78 -17.81 -4.06
N VAL A 85 -9.08 -17.84 -2.93
CA VAL A 85 -9.31 -17.01 -1.75
C VAL A 85 -8.26 -15.91 -1.72
N PHE A 86 -8.67 -14.67 -1.49
CA PHE A 86 -7.75 -13.55 -1.28
C PHE A 86 -7.94 -12.97 0.12
N VAL A 87 -6.98 -13.21 1.00
CA VAL A 87 -6.96 -12.70 2.36
C VAL A 87 -6.29 -11.34 2.40
N LEU A 88 -6.93 -10.37 3.05
CA LEU A 88 -6.48 -9.01 3.22
C LEU A 88 -6.44 -8.67 4.71
N THR A 89 -5.25 -8.35 5.18
CA THR A 89 -5.00 -7.91 6.56
C THR A 89 -4.73 -6.40 6.63
N SER A 90 -4.93 -5.79 7.80
CA SER A 90 -4.62 -4.38 8.01
C SER A 90 -3.11 -4.09 8.10
N VAL A 91 -2.33 -5.06 8.60
CA VAL A 91 -0.87 -4.93 8.78
C VAL A 91 -0.15 -6.26 8.51
N LYS A 92 1.09 -6.20 8.01
CA LYS A 92 1.88 -7.38 7.61
C LYS A 92 2.05 -8.42 8.72
N GLN A 93 2.10 -8.02 10.00
CA GLN A 93 2.29 -8.94 11.12
C GLN A 93 1.10 -9.92 11.29
N GLN A 94 -0.10 -9.54 10.85
CA GLN A 94 -1.31 -10.36 10.96
C GLN A 94 -1.33 -11.51 9.96
N LEU A 95 -0.60 -11.41 8.85
CA LEU A 95 -0.46 -12.48 7.85
C LEU A 95 0.00 -13.80 8.48
N ARG A 96 0.86 -13.73 9.50
CA ARG A 96 1.41 -14.92 10.19
C ARG A 96 0.34 -15.82 10.78
N GLN A 97 -0.79 -15.26 11.21
CA GLN A 97 -1.89 -16.06 11.74
C GLN A 97 -2.56 -16.88 10.61
N PHE A 98 -2.78 -16.27 9.45
CA PHE A 98 -3.31 -16.98 8.28
C PHE A 98 -2.33 -18.00 7.71
N GLU A 99 -1.03 -17.68 7.69
CA GLU A 99 0.02 -18.65 7.32
C GLU A 99 -0.02 -19.86 8.25
N GLN A 100 -0.13 -19.64 9.57
CA GLN A 100 -0.23 -20.71 10.55
C GLN A 100 -1.48 -21.56 10.37
N ASP A 101 -2.64 -20.93 10.17
CA ASP A 101 -3.90 -21.63 9.98
C ASP A 101 -3.91 -22.43 8.67
N LEU A 102 -3.35 -21.89 7.58
CA LEU A 102 -3.21 -22.61 6.31
C LEU A 102 -2.24 -23.79 6.43
N ARG A 103 -1.11 -23.64 7.15
CA ARG A 103 -0.22 -24.78 7.47
C ARG A 103 -0.97 -25.84 8.27
N THR A 104 -1.81 -25.43 9.23
CA THR A 104 -2.63 -26.33 10.02
C THR A 104 -3.68 -27.05 9.18
N ILE A 105 -4.34 -26.37 8.23
CA ILE A 105 -5.24 -27.00 7.25
C ILE A 105 -4.46 -28.04 6.44
N ASN A 106 -3.37 -27.64 5.78
CA ASN A 106 -2.58 -28.53 4.93
C ASN A 106 -2.02 -29.76 5.66
N ALA A 107 -1.66 -29.63 6.93
CA ALA A 107 -1.17 -30.75 7.74
C ALA A 107 -2.26 -31.77 8.10
N ASN A 108 -3.54 -31.38 8.07
CA ASN A 108 -4.68 -32.21 8.50
C ASN A 108 -5.61 -32.60 7.34
N LEU A 109 -5.28 -32.23 6.10
CA LEU A 109 -6.03 -32.67 4.92
C LEU A 109 -6.02 -34.20 4.79
N PRO A 110 -7.09 -34.80 4.23
CA PRO A 110 -7.11 -36.22 3.88
C PRO A 110 -5.95 -36.59 2.94
N ALA A 111 -5.36 -37.77 3.12
CA ALA A 111 -4.14 -38.19 2.44
C ALA A 111 -4.25 -38.31 0.91
N ASP A 112 -5.46 -38.36 0.36
CA ASP A 112 -5.76 -38.39 -1.07
C ASP A 112 -5.98 -36.98 -1.67
N ARG A 113 -5.92 -35.93 -0.85
CA ARG A 113 -6.07 -34.54 -1.27
C ARG A 113 -4.70 -33.88 -1.44
N ASN A 114 -4.60 -33.04 -2.46
CA ASN A 114 -3.43 -32.18 -2.62
C ASN A 114 -3.45 -31.08 -1.56
N PRO A 115 -2.27 -30.62 -1.08
CA PRO A 115 -2.16 -29.40 -0.29
C PRO A 115 -2.88 -28.24 -0.96
N VAL A 116 -3.52 -27.39 -0.16
CA VAL A 116 -4.04 -26.09 -0.60
C VAL A 116 -2.86 -25.22 -0.95
N SER A 117 -2.78 -24.76 -2.20
CA SER A 117 -1.69 -23.89 -2.66
C SER A 117 -1.88 -22.44 -2.19
N GLY A 118 -0.84 -21.89 -1.56
CA GLY A 118 -0.86 -20.62 -0.86
C GLY A 118 0.35 -19.76 -1.19
N LEU A 119 0.18 -18.44 -1.25
CA LEU A 119 1.26 -17.48 -1.48
C LEU A 119 1.09 -16.23 -0.62
N THR A 120 2.11 -15.88 0.16
CA THR A 120 2.15 -14.61 0.90
C THR A 120 2.71 -13.49 0.02
N LEU A 121 1.93 -12.43 -0.14
CA LEU A 121 2.28 -11.22 -0.90
C LEU A 121 3.00 -10.22 -0.02
N VAL A 122 4.12 -9.72 -0.52
CA VAL A 122 4.97 -8.72 0.13
C VAL A 122 5.51 -7.74 -0.91
N GLY A 123 6.06 -6.62 -0.45
CA GLY A 123 6.61 -5.60 -1.33
C GLY A 123 7.93 -6.03 -1.96
N LYS A 124 8.34 -5.30 -3.00
CA LYS A 124 9.61 -5.49 -3.71
C LYS A 124 10.82 -5.42 -2.77
N ALA A 125 10.79 -4.51 -1.80
CA ALA A 125 11.81 -4.37 -0.76
C ALA A 125 12.01 -5.67 0.04
N ASP A 126 10.92 -6.40 0.32
CA ASP A 126 10.97 -7.60 1.15
C ASP A 126 11.59 -8.81 0.43
N VAL A 127 11.57 -8.83 -0.91
CA VAL A 127 11.96 -9.99 -1.73
C VAL A 127 13.12 -9.76 -2.70
N CYS A 128 13.52 -8.51 -2.95
CA CYS A 128 14.66 -8.21 -3.82
C CYS A 128 15.97 -8.69 -3.16
N PRO A 129 16.72 -9.65 -3.75
CA PRO A 129 17.94 -10.16 -3.13
C PRO A 129 19.01 -9.08 -2.91
N TYR A 130 19.12 -8.11 -3.82
CA TYR A 130 20.08 -7.01 -3.68
C TYR A 130 19.71 -6.08 -2.52
N ASN A 131 18.41 -5.75 -2.35
CA ASN A 131 17.93 -4.92 -1.25
C ASN A 131 18.18 -5.57 0.13
N ARG A 132 17.75 -6.83 0.26
CA ARG A 132 17.84 -7.59 1.52
C ARG A 132 19.27 -7.69 2.07
N GLU A 133 20.24 -7.74 1.15
CA GLU A 133 21.65 -7.91 1.49
C GLU A 133 22.47 -6.61 1.39
N GLY A 134 21.82 -5.47 1.12
CA GLY A 134 22.45 -4.16 0.94
C GLY A 134 23.54 -4.18 -0.14
N ALA A 135 23.24 -4.76 -1.30
CA ALA A 135 24.18 -5.06 -2.37
C ALA A 135 23.74 -4.41 -3.70
N GLY A 136 24.66 -4.30 -4.67
CA GLY A 136 24.36 -3.75 -6.00
C GLY A 136 23.84 -2.30 -6.01
N GLY A 137 24.17 -1.51 -4.97
CA GLY A 137 23.69 -0.13 -4.81
C GLY A 137 22.19 -0.02 -4.50
N ILE A 138 21.56 -1.10 -4.04
CA ILE A 138 20.12 -1.12 -3.72
C ILE A 138 19.90 -1.20 -2.21
N ASP A 139 19.02 -0.33 -1.69
CA ASP A 139 18.56 -0.30 -0.31
C ASP A 139 17.08 0.11 -0.19
N ASP A 140 16.56 0.10 1.04
CA ASP A 140 15.13 0.33 1.32
C ASP A 140 14.62 1.69 0.84
N THR A 141 15.52 2.65 0.57
CA THR A 141 15.17 3.99 0.09
C THR A 141 15.03 4.06 -1.42
N ASN A 142 15.74 3.20 -2.18
CA ASN A 142 15.83 3.30 -3.64
C ASN A 142 15.35 2.04 -4.40
N VAL A 143 15.03 0.94 -3.70
CA VAL A 143 14.74 -0.37 -4.30
C VAL A 143 13.64 -0.37 -5.37
N TYR A 144 12.62 0.47 -5.21
CA TYR A 144 11.53 0.56 -6.18
C TYR A 144 12.03 1.19 -7.48
N ASP A 145 12.62 2.37 -7.39
CA ASP A 145 13.11 3.16 -8.53
C ASP A 145 14.27 2.46 -9.24
N ARG A 146 15.31 2.05 -8.50
CA ARG A 146 16.47 1.34 -9.07
C ARG A 146 16.04 0.11 -9.84
N CYS A 147 15.10 -0.66 -9.30
CA CYS A 147 14.70 -1.88 -9.98
C CYS A 147 13.76 -1.62 -11.17
N GLU A 148 12.97 -0.55 -11.21
CA GLU A 148 12.26 -0.18 -12.45
C GLU A 148 13.24 0.30 -13.54
N SER A 149 14.21 1.16 -13.20
CA SER A 149 15.31 1.54 -14.11
C SER A 149 16.05 0.32 -14.65
N LEU A 150 16.54 -0.56 -13.77
CA LEU A 150 17.26 -1.77 -14.18
C LEU A 150 16.39 -2.68 -15.04
N ARG A 151 15.08 -2.80 -14.78
CA ARG A 151 14.16 -3.58 -15.61
C ARG A 151 14.05 -2.99 -17.01
N GLU A 152 13.95 -1.68 -17.12
CA GLU A 152 13.85 -1.00 -18.41
C GLU A 152 15.15 -1.11 -19.20
N ARG A 153 16.30 -0.83 -18.57
CA ARG A 153 17.62 -1.08 -19.17
C ARG A 153 17.79 -2.52 -19.63
N THR A 154 17.40 -3.48 -18.78
CA THR A 154 17.42 -4.91 -19.16
C THR A 154 16.53 -5.19 -20.37
N ARG A 155 15.36 -4.54 -20.51
CA ARG A 155 14.48 -4.69 -21.69
C ARG A 155 15.10 -4.07 -22.93
N GLY A 156 15.67 -2.87 -22.83
CA GLY A 156 16.38 -2.21 -23.93
C GLY A 156 17.51 -3.08 -24.47
N LEU A 157 18.34 -3.64 -23.59
CA LEU A 157 19.41 -4.57 -23.97
C LEU A 157 18.89 -5.84 -24.68
N THR A 158 17.64 -6.27 -24.41
CA THR A 158 17.06 -7.43 -25.11
C THR A 158 16.64 -7.15 -26.56
N GLU A 159 16.81 -5.92 -27.05
CA GLU A 159 16.68 -5.62 -28.49
C GLU A 159 17.93 -6.09 -29.26
N ASP A 160 19.12 -5.93 -28.65
CA ASP A 160 20.41 -6.31 -29.25
C ASP A 160 20.89 -7.71 -28.85
N THR A 161 20.47 -8.21 -27.69
CA THR A 161 20.80 -9.54 -27.18
C THR A 161 19.58 -10.27 -26.63
N THR A 162 19.75 -11.42 -25.97
CA THR A 162 18.65 -12.16 -25.34
C THR A 162 18.77 -12.12 -23.82
N ALA A 163 17.64 -12.15 -23.11
CA ALA A 163 17.61 -12.20 -21.65
C ALA A 163 18.42 -13.38 -21.09
N ALA A 164 18.39 -14.52 -21.78
CA ALA A 164 19.19 -15.70 -21.45
C ALA A 164 20.71 -15.47 -21.62
N ALA A 165 21.12 -14.68 -22.62
CA ALA A 165 22.51 -14.31 -22.83
C ALA A 165 23.00 -13.31 -21.78
N LEU A 166 22.20 -12.31 -21.43
CA LEU A 166 22.49 -11.38 -20.32
C LEU A 166 22.66 -12.13 -18.99
N ALA A 167 21.72 -13.04 -18.69
CA ALA A 167 21.82 -13.89 -17.51
C ALA A 167 23.05 -14.82 -17.57
N ALA A 168 23.48 -15.28 -18.74
CA ALA A 168 24.70 -16.07 -18.89
C ALA A 168 25.96 -15.24 -18.70
N GLU A 169 25.97 -14.00 -19.20
CA GLU A 169 27.09 -13.07 -19.07
C GLU A 169 27.32 -12.68 -17.60
N ALA A 170 26.25 -12.35 -16.87
CA ALA A 170 26.33 -12.07 -15.43
C ALA A 170 26.93 -13.26 -14.65
N ARG A 171 26.65 -14.50 -15.08
CA ARG A 171 27.27 -15.70 -14.50
C ARG A 171 28.76 -15.83 -14.84
N SER A 172 29.18 -15.45 -16.05
CA SER A 172 30.58 -15.57 -16.48
C SER A 172 31.50 -14.48 -15.93
N GLN A 173 30.98 -13.28 -15.62
CA GLN A 173 31.77 -12.20 -15.03
C GLN A 173 32.49 -12.62 -13.75
N GLN A 174 31.87 -13.47 -12.92
CA GLN A 174 32.50 -14.03 -11.71
C GLN A 174 33.54 -15.14 -12.01
N VAL A 175 33.34 -15.94 -13.06
CA VAL A 175 34.29 -17.00 -13.44
C VAL A 175 35.60 -16.40 -13.96
N GLY A 176 35.53 -15.28 -14.70
CA GLY A 176 36.71 -14.57 -15.21
C GLY A 176 37.61 -13.97 -14.12
N LEU A 177 37.02 -13.51 -13.00
CA LEU A 177 37.72 -13.00 -11.81
C LEU A 177 38.43 -14.11 -11.02
N ALA A 178 37.89 -15.33 -11.02
CA ALA A 178 38.50 -16.49 -10.35
C ALA A 178 39.72 -17.06 -11.11
N ASP A 179 39.73 -16.99 -12.45
CA ASP A 179 40.83 -17.48 -13.29
C ASP A 179 41.99 -16.48 -13.44
N SER A 180 41.78 -15.20 -13.13
CA SER A 180 42.78 -14.12 -13.24
C SER A 180 43.57 -13.90 -11.93
N GLY A 181 43.99 -15.00 -11.29
CA GLY A 181 44.76 -14.97 -10.05
C GLY A 181 46.12 -14.26 -10.16
N ALA A 182 46.28 -13.15 -9.43
CA ALA A 182 47.57 -12.62 -9.01
C ALA A 182 47.47 -12.14 -7.55
N ASP A 183 48.08 -12.89 -6.63
CA ASP A 183 48.44 -12.53 -5.25
C ASP A 183 47.42 -11.68 -4.44
N GLY A 184 46.33 -12.29 -3.95
CA GLY A 184 45.50 -11.64 -2.92
C GLY A 184 44.05 -12.10 -2.71
N GLY A 185 43.78 -13.40 -2.58
CA GLY A 185 42.68 -13.93 -1.74
C GLY A 185 41.27 -13.30 -1.77
N GLY A 186 40.68 -13.02 -2.93
CA GLY A 186 39.23 -12.83 -3.06
C GLY A 186 38.58 -14.09 -3.62
N ALA A 187 37.84 -14.86 -2.81
CA ALA A 187 36.97 -15.92 -3.33
C ALA A 187 35.81 -15.28 -4.11
N ALA A 188 35.29 -15.95 -5.15
CA ALA A 188 34.08 -15.48 -5.84
C ALA A 188 32.96 -15.23 -4.82
N THR A 189 32.50 -13.98 -4.72
CA THR A 189 31.44 -13.58 -3.80
C THR A 189 30.12 -13.54 -4.53
N TYR A 190 29.41 -14.66 -4.46
CA TYR A 190 28.03 -14.76 -4.92
C TYR A 190 27.10 -13.99 -3.98
N LEU A 191 26.00 -13.47 -4.52
CA LEU A 191 24.92 -12.95 -3.70
C LEU A 191 24.16 -14.12 -3.07
N GLU A 192 24.09 -14.13 -1.75
CA GLU A 192 23.35 -15.11 -0.96
C GLU A 192 22.21 -14.39 -0.23
N SER A 193 20.99 -14.92 -0.29
CA SER A 193 19.86 -14.36 0.47
C SER A 193 18.87 -15.44 0.85
N ALA A 194 18.27 -15.31 2.04
CA ALA A 194 17.35 -16.29 2.62
C ALA A 194 17.92 -17.73 2.65
N GLY A 195 19.24 -17.87 2.79
CA GLY A 195 19.93 -19.17 2.79
C GLY A 195 20.11 -19.82 1.42
N GLY A 196 19.64 -19.19 0.34
CA GLY A 196 19.95 -19.59 -1.04
C GLY A 196 21.20 -18.88 -1.57
N THR A 197 21.89 -19.51 -2.53
CA THR A 197 23.09 -18.95 -3.17
C THR A 197 22.79 -18.67 -4.63
N SER A 198 22.79 -17.40 -5.03
CA SER A 198 22.54 -17.01 -6.41
C SER A 198 23.72 -17.35 -7.32
N PRO A 199 23.49 -17.52 -8.64
CA PRO A 199 24.57 -17.64 -9.61
C PRO A 199 25.20 -16.28 -9.98
N TYR A 200 24.82 -15.19 -9.30
CA TYR A 200 25.17 -13.81 -9.65
C TYR A 200 26.08 -13.16 -8.61
N PRO A 201 26.89 -12.16 -9.02
CA PRO A 201 27.72 -11.38 -8.11
C PRO A 201 26.90 -10.52 -7.12
N ARG A 202 27.56 -10.11 -6.03
CA ARG A 202 27.01 -9.09 -5.11
C ARG A 202 26.98 -7.68 -5.73
N GLU A 203 27.92 -7.38 -6.63
CA GLU A 203 27.92 -6.14 -7.40
C GLU A 203 26.92 -6.24 -8.56
N MET A 204 26.39 -5.10 -9.02
CA MET A 204 25.43 -5.09 -10.12
C MET A 204 26.16 -5.40 -11.44
N PRO A 205 25.71 -6.39 -12.22
CA PRO A 205 26.32 -6.68 -13.51
C PRO A 205 26.09 -5.58 -14.54
N GLU A 206 27.07 -5.44 -15.42
CA GLU A 206 27.06 -4.50 -16.55
C GLU A 206 27.18 -5.25 -17.88
N TYR A 207 26.61 -4.71 -18.95
CA TYR A 207 26.73 -5.25 -20.30
C TYR A 207 27.17 -4.15 -21.26
N GLY A 208 28.28 -4.37 -21.96
CA GLY A 208 28.85 -3.38 -22.88
C GLY A 208 30.35 -3.58 -23.10
N THR A 209 31.00 -2.56 -23.67
CA THR A 209 32.46 -2.50 -23.77
C THR A 209 33.02 -1.21 -23.20
N GLY A 210 33.31 -1.15 -21.89
CA GLY A 210 34.22 -0.22 -21.18
C GLY A 210 33.90 1.28 -21.23
N THR A 211 33.25 1.78 -22.26
CA THR A 211 32.84 3.16 -22.49
C THR A 211 31.33 3.26 -22.78
N SER A 212 30.58 2.16 -22.64
CA SER A 212 29.12 2.03 -22.91
C SER A 212 28.53 0.90 -22.05
N ASP A 213 29.03 0.74 -20.83
CA ASP A 213 28.63 -0.36 -19.94
C ASP A 213 27.29 -0.01 -19.27
N VAL A 214 26.26 -0.79 -19.58
CA VAL A 214 24.89 -0.57 -19.06
C VAL A 214 24.61 -1.57 -17.95
N GLU A 215 24.31 -1.09 -16.74
CA GLU A 215 23.87 -2.00 -15.67
C GLU A 215 22.51 -2.63 -16.03
N PHE A 216 22.34 -3.89 -15.63
CA PHE A 216 21.09 -4.60 -15.81
C PHE A 216 20.79 -5.53 -14.64
N CYS A 217 19.52 -5.88 -14.44
CA CYS A 217 19.15 -6.79 -13.37
C CYS A 217 19.28 -8.25 -13.84
N PRO A 218 20.25 -9.04 -13.33
CA PRO A 218 20.47 -10.40 -13.81
C PRO A 218 19.33 -11.35 -13.43
N PHE A 219 18.68 -11.11 -12.28
CA PHE A 219 17.52 -11.90 -11.86
C PHE A 219 16.29 -11.65 -12.74
N TYR A 220 16.07 -10.40 -13.17
CA TYR A 220 14.97 -10.08 -14.09
C TYR A 220 15.23 -10.68 -15.48
N ALA A 221 16.47 -10.57 -15.98
CA ALA A 221 16.90 -11.24 -17.20
C ALA A 221 16.72 -12.77 -17.10
N GLY A 222 17.08 -13.36 -15.95
CA GLY A 222 16.91 -14.79 -15.67
C GLY A 222 15.46 -15.26 -15.70
N SER A 223 14.52 -14.46 -15.21
CA SER A 223 13.08 -14.78 -15.22
C SER A 223 12.40 -14.56 -16.58
N GLY A 224 13.03 -13.80 -17.49
CA GLY A 224 12.37 -13.32 -18.71
C GLY A 224 11.39 -12.16 -18.46
N ARG A 225 10.95 -11.49 -19.54
CA ARG A 225 10.18 -10.22 -19.47
C ARG A 225 8.86 -10.34 -18.70
N SER A 226 8.20 -11.48 -18.81
CA SER A 226 6.97 -11.85 -18.10
C SER A 226 6.98 -13.36 -17.91
N PRO A 227 7.50 -13.86 -16.77
CA PRO A 227 7.55 -15.30 -16.53
C PRO A 227 6.11 -15.83 -16.49
N ARG A 228 5.87 -16.90 -17.24
CA ARG A 228 4.66 -17.70 -17.08
C ARG A 228 4.85 -18.67 -15.92
N VAL A 229 3.75 -19.26 -15.43
CA VAL A 229 3.82 -20.25 -14.35
C VAL A 229 4.75 -21.43 -14.69
N GLU A 230 4.89 -21.80 -15.96
CA GLU A 230 5.80 -22.88 -16.37
C GLU A 230 7.29 -22.53 -16.21
N ALA A 231 7.63 -21.26 -16.01
CA ALA A 231 8.98 -20.79 -15.73
C ALA A 231 9.29 -20.72 -14.22
N VAL A 232 8.31 -21.01 -13.35
CA VAL A 232 8.51 -21.03 -11.90
C VAL A 232 9.44 -22.21 -11.53
N PRO A 233 10.49 -21.97 -10.73
CA PRO A 233 11.55 -22.96 -10.51
C PRO A 233 11.18 -24.11 -9.55
N PHE A 234 9.96 -24.16 -9.05
CA PHE A 234 9.47 -25.11 -8.06
C PHE A 234 7.98 -25.40 -8.23
N ASP A 235 7.53 -26.53 -7.70
CA ASP A 235 6.11 -26.89 -7.68
C ASP A 235 5.43 -26.28 -6.45
N HIS A 236 4.65 -25.22 -6.67
CA HIS A 236 3.89 -24.54 -5.61
C HIS A 236 2.75 -25.39 -5.05
N THR A 237 2.24 -26.37 -5.80
CA THR A 237 1.14 -27.24 -5.36
C THR A 237 1.62 -28.30 -4.37
N GLU A 238 2.86 -28.77 -4.52
CA GLU A 238 3.48 -29.69 -3.56
C GLU A 238 3.93 -28.99 -2.26
N LEU A 239 4.36 -27.72 -2.34
CA LEU A 239 4.78 -26.94 -1.17
C LEU A 239 3.62 -26.56 -0.25
N GLY A 240 2.41 -26.41 -0.81
CA GLY A 240 1.23 -25.98 -0.06
C GLY A 240 1.27 -24.48 0.28
N LEU A 241 2.26 -23.97 1.00
CA LEU A 241 2.37 -22.53 1.27
C LEU A 241 3.76 -22.02 0.91
N VAL A 242 3.82 -20.99 0.08
CA VAL A 242 5.04 -20.28 -0.29
C VAL A 242 5.10 -18.96 0.47
N GLU A 243 5.96 -18.92 1.47
CA GLU A 243 6.23 -17.72 2.29
C GLU A 243 7.31 -16.84 1.65
N PRO A 244 7.50 -15.59 2.10
CA PRO A 244 8.48 -14.69 1.50
C PRO A 244 9.92 -15.23 1.52
N GLU A 245 10.33 -15.89 2.61
CA GLU A 245 11.66 -16.48 2.70
C GLU A 245 11.84 -17.68 1.75
N ASP A 246 10.81 -18.52 1.60
CA ASP A 246 10.82 -19.64 0.65
C ASP A 246 10.87 -19.14 -0.79
N LEU A 247 10.05 -18.15 -1.12
CA LEU A 247 10.04 -17.51 -2.44
C LEU A 247 11.42 -16.97 -2.80
N VAL A 248 12.06 -16.22 -1.89
CA VAL A 248 13.41 -15.69 -2.11
C VAL A 248 14.40 -16.83 -2.29
N ARG A 249 14.48 -17.77 -1.35
CA ARG A 249 15.43 -18.89 -1.39
C ARG A 249 15.32 -19.68 -2.70
N LEU A 250 14.12 -20.14 -3.04
CA LEU A 250 13.87 -20.98 -4.22
C LEU A 250 14.12 -20.23 -5.55
N SER A 251 13.86 -18.93 -5.58
CA SER A 251 14.11 -18.10 -6.76
C SER A 251 15.60 -17.76 -6.91
N VAL A 252 16.27 -17.45 -5.80
CA VAL A 252 17.70 -17.13 -5.73
C VAL A 252 18.55 -18.28 -6.24
N ASP A 253 18.28 -19.51 -5.78
CA ASP A 253 19.01 -20.72 -6.18
C ASP A 253 18.98 -20.99 -7.69
N THR A 254 17.96 -20.48 -8.39
CA THR A 254 17.80 -20.63 -9.85
C THR A 254 18.14 -19.37 -10.64
N GLY A 255 18.48 -18.27 -9.96
CA GLY A 255 18.76 -16.98 -10.59
C GLY A 255 17.54 -16.28 -11.16
N SER A 256 16.35 -16.53 -10.60
CA SER A 256 15.10 -15.89 -11.02
C SER A 256 14.73 -14.73 -10.09
N CYS A 257 14.12 -13.66 -10.61
CA CYS A 257 13.63 -12.56 -9.79
C CYS A 257 12.46 -13.01 -8.89
N PRO A 258 12.61 -12.97 -7.55
CA PRO A 258 11.54 -13.42 -6.64
C PRO A 258 10.22 -12.67 -6.84
N HIS A 259 10.28 -11.35 -7.07
CA HIS A 259 9.08 -10.54 -7.35
C HIS A 259 8.40 -10.93 -8.67
N SER A 260 9.16 -11.26 -9.72
CA SER A 260 8.57 -11.72 -10.98
C SER A 260 7.96 -13.11 -10.84
N VAL A 261 8.62 -14.01 -10.10
CA VAL A 261 8.10 -15.35 -9.78
C VAL A 261 6.80 -15.25 -8.98
N MET A 262 6.73 -14.35 -7.99
CA MET A 262 5.51 -14.08 -7.22
C MET A 262 4.34 -13.67 -8.12
N GLY A 263 4.57 -12.73 -9.04
CA GLY A 263 3.54 -12.30 -10.00
C GLY A 263 3.10 -13.41 -10.96
N ALA A 264 4.03 -14.29 -11.37
CA ALA A 264 3.70 -15.44 -12.21
C ALA A 264 2.89 -16.51 -11.47
N LEU A 265 3.08 -16.66 -10.16
CA LEU A 265 2.34 -17.61 -9.32
C LEU A 265 0.95 -17.12 -8.95
N LEU A 266 0.78 -15.81 -8.81
CA LEU A 266 -0.40 -15.17 -8.25
C LEU A 266 -1.75 -15.66 -8.82
N PRO A 267 -1.92 -15.84 -10.15
CA PRO A 267 -3.19 -16.29 -10.71
C PRO A 267 -3.50 -17.78 -10.48
N HIS A 268 -2.51 -18.56 -10.04
CA HIS A 268 -2.53 -20.02 -10.02
C HIS A 268 -2.61 -20.63 -8.61
N VAL A 269 -2.57 -19.81 -7.56
CA VAL A 269 -2.71 -20.28 -6.17
C VAL A 269 -4.18 -20.27 -5.72
N GLU A 270 -4.54 -21.24 -4.89
CA GLU A 270 -5.87 -21.33 -4.26
C GLU A 270 -6.04 -20.26 -3.17
N VAL A 271 -4.96 -19.83 -2.50
CA VAL A 271 -4.99 -18.83 -1.43
C VAL A 271 -3.88 -17.79 -1.62
N ALA A 272 -4.24 -16.53 -1.78
CA ALA A 272 -3.30 -15.40 -1.72
C ALA A 272 -3.45 -14.69 -0.37
N LEU A 273 -2.33 -14.44 0.33
CA LEU A 273 -2.31 -13.75 1.63
C LEU A 273 -1.66 -12.37 1.45
N GLY A 274 -2.44 -11.31 1.57
CA GLY A 274 -1.99 -9.93 1.38
C GLY A 274 -2.55 -8.96 2.43
N ASN A 275 -2.52 -7.68 2.08
CA ASN A 275 -2.97 -6.59 2.93
C ASN A 275 -3.85 -5.65 2.10
N TYR A 276 -4.49 -4.67 2.74
CA TYR A 276 -5.39 -3.78 2.01
C TYR A 276 -4.74 -3.02 0.84
N TYR A 277 -3.43 -2.72 0.88
CA TYR A 277 -2.72 -2.14 -0.27
C TYR A 277 -2.86 -3.02 -1.53
N HIS A 278 -2.75 -4.33 -1.37
CA HIS A 278 -2.84 -5.26 -2.50
C HIS A 278 -4.23 -5.34 -3.16
N ALA A 279 -5.29 -4.77 -2.57
CA ALA A 279 -6.64 -4.78 -3.16
C ALA A 279 -7.21 -3.38 -3.41
N PHE A 280 -6.76 -2.37 -2.65
CA PHE A 280 -7.35 -1.04 -2.65
C PHE A 280 -6.40 0.07 -3.10
N ASP A 281 -5.07 -0.13 -3.08
CA ASP A 281 -4.14 0.84 -3.65
C ASP A 281 -4.17 0.77 -5.18
N PRO A 282 -4.59 1.83 -5.90
CA PRO A 282 -4.76 1.78 -7.35
C PRO A 282 -3.48 1.39 -8.09
N THR A 283 -2.32 1.88 -7.63
CA THR A 283 -1.02 1.63 -8.26
C THR A 283 -0.62 0.17 -8.14
N THR A 284 -0.77 -0.41 -6.95
CA THR A 284 -0.47 -1.83 -6.68
C THR A 284 -1.41 -2.75 -7.45
N VAL A 285 -2.70 -2.41 -7.49
CA VAL A 285 -3.70 -3.17 -8.24
C VAL A 285 -3.40 -3.15 -9.74
N GLU A 286 -3.13 -1.99 -10.33
CA GLU A 286 -2.82 -1.87 -11.76
C GLU A 286 -1.54 -2.62 -12.15
N SER A 287 -0.51 -2.54 -11.31
CA SER A 287 0.81 -3.08 -11.63
C SER A 287 1.02 -4.56 -11.27
N PHE A 288 0.27 -5.10 -10.29
CA PHE A 288 0.61 -6.39 -9.70
C PHE A 288 -0.60 -7.30 -9.42
N THR A 289 -1.62 -6.83 -8.70
CA THR A 289 -2.67 -7.70 -8.14
C THR A 289 -4.00 -7.66 -8.88
N GLY A 290 -4.13 -6.87 -9.95
CA GLY A 290 -5.37 -6.71 -10.70
C GLY A 290 -5.99 -8.03 -11.20
N ALA A 291 -5.17 -9.06 -11.46
CA ALA A 291 -5.65 -10.38 -11.83
C ALA A 291 -6.45 -11.10 -10.71
N LEU A 292 -6.35 -10.66 -9.46
CA LEU A 292 -7.12 -11.19 -8.33
C LEU A 292 -8.49 -10.52 -8.19
N LEU A 293 -8.69 -9.32 -8.75
CA LEU A 293 -9.93 -8.55 -8.60
C LEU A 293 -10.93 -8.99 -9.69
N ASN A 294 -11.63 -10.08 -9.42
CA ASN A 294 -12.69 -10.61 -10.29
C ASN A 294 -13.68 -11.49 -9.50
N GLU A 295 -14.80 -11.83 -10.15
CA GLU A 295 -15.87 -12.66 -9.61
C GLU A 295 -15.42 -14.08 -9.21
N GLY A 296 -14.29 -14.57 -9.73
CA GLY A 296 -13.69 -15.85 -9.35
C GLY A 296 -12.88 -15.81 -8.05
N THR A 297 -12.85 -14.68 -7.33
CA THR A 297 -12.10 -14.53 -6.09
C THR A 297 -13.02 -14.32 -4.89
N PHE A 298 -12.85 -15.15 -3.85
CA PHE A 298 -13.50 -15.01 -2.56
C PHE A 298 -12.61 -14.18 -1.63
N VAL A 299 -13.06 -13.00 -1.21
CA VAL A 299 -12.24 -12.08 -0.40
C VAL A 299 -12.44 -12.31 1.10
N VAL A 300 -11.38 -12.21 1.88
CA VAL A 300 -11.42 -12.22 3.35
C VAL A 300 -10.75 -10.97 3.87
N CYS A 301 -11.51 -10.03 4.41
CA CYS A 301 -11.01 -8.80 5.03
C CYS A 301 -10.92 -9.01 6.55
N ASP A 302 -9.70 -9.13 7.07
CA ASP A 302 -9.43 -9.24 8.52
C ASP A 302 -9.17 -7.87 9.15
N GLU A 303 -9.56 -7.74 10.42
CA GLU A 303 -9.67 -6.45 11.10
C GLU A 303 -10.41 -5.42 10.24
N ALA A 304 -11.57 -5.81 9.72
CA ALA A 304 -12.33 -4.99 8.79
C ALA A 304 -12.75 -3.63 9.35
N HIS A 305 -12.73 -3.40 10.68
CA HIS A 305 -12.87 -2.06 11.26
C HIS A 305 -11.79 -1.07 10.77
N MET A 306 -10.64 -1.57 10.32
CA MET A 306 -9.58 -0.76 9.71
C MET A 306 -9.77 -0.54 8.21
N LEU A 307 -10.73 -1.20 7.56
CA LEU A 307 -10.91 -1.13 6.11
C LEU A 307 -11.17 0.31 5.67
N GLU A 308 -12.18 0.94 6.27
CA GLU A 308 -12.55 2.33 5.99
C GLU A 308 -11.36 3.30 6.16
N PRO A 309 -10.72 3.42 7.35
CA PRO A 309 -9.64 4.40 7.52
C PRO A 309 -8.42 4.10 6.65
N ARG A 310 -8.09 2.82 6.42
CA ARG A 310 -6.95 2.45 5.55
C ARG A 310 -7.22 2.78 4.10
N VAL A 311 -8.37 2.39 3.57
CA VAL A 311 -8.71 2.67 2.16
C VAL A 311 -8.85 4.16 1.96
N ARG A 312 -9.42 4.90 2.93
CA ARG A 312 -9.45 6.36 2.93
C ARG A 312 -8.08 6.96 2.68
N GLU A 313 -7.06 6.52 3.42
CA GLU A 313 -5.68 6.98 3.24
C GLU A 313 -5.14 6.64 1.84
N LEU A 314 -5.43 5.44 1.32
CA LEU A 314 -4.94 4.98 0.00
C LEU A 314 -5.54 5.75 -1.18
N VAL A 315 -6.81 6.16 -1.08
CA VAL A 315 -7.54 6.84 -2.14
C VAL A 315 -7.55 8.36 -1.95
N SER A 316 -7.02 8.84 -0.83
CA SER A 316 -6.69 10.23 -0.61
C SER A 316 -5.39 10.58 -1.33
N GLY A 317 -5.32 11.78 -1.89
CA GLY A 317 -4.19 12.24 -2.69
C GLY A 317 -3.48 13.41 -2.06
N GLY A 318 -2.28 13.71 -2.55
CA GLY A 318 -1.61 14.95 -2.17
C GLY A 318 -0.36 15.21 -2.99
N VAL A 319 0.02 16.48 -3.06
CA VAL A 319 1.23 16.92 -3.77
C VAL A 319 2.02 17.89 -2.91
N SER A 320 3.31 17.61 -2.72
CA SER A 320 4.21 18.44 -1.92
C SER A 320 4.78 19.62 -2.70
N ASP A 321 5.21 20.68 -2.00
CA ASP A 321 5.92 21.83 -2.61
C ASP A 321 7.14 21.38 -3.41
N THR A 322 7.89 20.41 -2.87
CA THR A 322 9.05 19.82 -3.54
C THR A 322 8.63 19.08 -4.80
N ALA A 323 7.56 18.28 -4.76
CA ALA A 323 7.09 17.56 -5.93
C ALA A 323 6.62 18.51 -7.05
N LEU A 324 5.91 19.59 -6.70
CA LEU A 324 5.53 20.64 -7.66
C LEU A 324 6.76 21.28 -8.31
N ARG A 325 7.81 21.57 -7.52
CA ARG A 325 9.08 22.13 -8.00
C ARG A 325 9.77 21.19 -8.99
N ASP A 326 9.87 19.91 -8.63
CA ASP A 326 10.63 18.91 -9.37
C ASP A 326 9.92 18.59 -10.69
N ALA A 327 8.59 18.40 -10.66
CA ALA A 327 7.77 18.28 -11.87
C ALA A 327 7.86 19.51 -12.79
N ALA A 328 7.85 20.73 -12.23
CA ALA A 328 8.04 21.95 -13.04
C ALA A 328 9.44 22.01 -13.67
N GLY A 329 10.45 21.46 -12.98
CA GLY A 329 11.81 21.28 -13.49
C GLY A 329 11.87 20.29 -14.66
N GLU A 330 11.27 19.12 -14.50
CA GLU A 330 11.16 18.10 -15.56
C GLU A 330 10.47 18.65 -16.81
N ILE A 331 9.32 19.33 -16.65
CA ILE A 331 8.64 19.97 -17.79
C ILE A 331 9.54 21.03 -18.44
N ALA A 332 10.30 21.79 -17.64
CA ALA A 332 11.23 22.78 -18.18
C ALA A 332 12.36 22.17 -19.01
N GLN A 333 12.87 20.99 -18.64
CA GLN A 333 13.89 20.28 -19.41
C GLN A 333 13.41 19.92 -20.82
N VAL A 334 12.10 19.63 -20.98
CA VAL A 334 11.49 19.37 -22.30
C VAL A 334 11.18 20.68 -23.05
N VAL A 335 10.64 21.69 -22.36
CA VAL A 335 10.16 22.94 -23.01
C VAL A 335 11.28 23.89 -23.40
N GLN A 336 12.33 24.02 -22.60
CA GLN A 336 13.39 25.01 -22.82
C GLN A 336 14.18 24.77 -24.12
N PRO A 337 14.59 23.53 -24.49
CA PRO A 337 15.24 23.26 -25.77
C PRO A 337 14.39 23.67 -26.98
N LEU A 338 13.08 23.39 -26.92
CA LEU A 338 12.14 23.71 -28.01
C LEU A 338 11.99 25.21 -28.20
N THR A 339 11.69 25.93 -27.11
CA THR A 339 11.47 27.38 -27.12
C THR A 339 12.73 28.15 -27.53
N PHE A 340 13.89 27.80 -26.98
CA PHE A 340 15.15 28.44 -27.34
C PHE A 340 15.49 28.24 -28.83
N THR A 341 15.21 27.04 -29.37
CA THR A 341 15.43 26.75 -30.79
C THR A 341 14.51 27.57 -31.68
N GLU A 342 13.25 27.75 -31.30
CA GLU A 342 12.30 28.60 -32.03
C GLU A 342 12.71 30.08 -32.01
N GLU A 343 13.18 30.59 -30.87
CA GLU A 343 13.57 31.99 -30.72
C GLU A 343 14.90 32.33 -31.42
N THR A 344 15.89 31.44 -31.32
CA THR A 344 17.26 31.72 -31.78
C THR A 344 17.61 31.06 -33.12
N GLY A 345 16.81 30.09 -33.57
CA GLY A 345 17.09 29.26 -34.74
C GLY A 345 18.23 28.26 -34.54
N ARG A 346 18.76 28.13 -33.31
CA ARG A 346 19.85 27.22 -32.96
C ARG A 346 19.34 26.14 -32.03
N ALA A 347 19.47 24.88 -32.45
CA ALA A 347 19.20 23.73 -31.60
C ALA A 347 20.27 23.62 -30.51
N THR A 348 19.82 23.47 -29.26
CA THR A 348 20.64 23.18 -28.08
C THR A 348 19.91 22.12 -27.27
N GLY A 349 20.52 20.95 -27.13
CA GLY A 349 19.88 19.76 -26.55
C GLY A 349 19.15 18.89 -27.59
N PRO A 350 18.40 17.87 -27.12
CA PRO A 350 17.82 16.79 -27.93
C PRO A 350 16.49 17.22 -28.57
N VAL A 351 16.53 18.29 -29.36
CA VAL A 351 15.34 18.96 -29.93
C VAL A 351 14.63 18.08 -30.95
N GLU A 352 15.36 17.28 -31.71
CA GLU A 352 14.78 16.44 -32.77
C GLU A 352 14.05 15.23 -32.15
N GLU A 353 14.64 14.62 -31.14
CA GLU A 353 14.09 13.54 -30.33
C GLU A 353 12.82 14.02 -29.61
N ILE A 354 12.90 15.12 -28.86
CA ILE A 354 11.74 15.69 -28.17
C ILE A 354 10.59 15.98 -29.15
N ARG A 355 10.89 16.51 -30.35
CA ARG A 355 9.86 16.79 -31.37
C ARG A 355 9.25 15.54 -31.96
N ALA A 356 10.07 14.51 -32.22
CA ALA A 356 9.59 13.24 -32.72
C ALA A 356 8.61 12.62 -31.72
N GLU A 357 8.95 12.66 -30.44
CA GLU A 357 8.12 12.13 -29.38
C GLU A 357 6.80 12.88 -29.19
N LEU A 358 6.87 14.21 -29.13
CA LEU A 358 5.66 15.02 -29.02
C LEU A 358 4.72 14.81 -30.20
N ALA A 359 5.25 14.55 -31.41
CA ALA A 359 4.44 14.31 -32.60
C ALA A 359 3.65 12.99 -32.56
N GLU A 360 4.02 12.05 -31.70
CA GLU A 360 3.29 10.78 -31.47
C GLU A 360 2.21 10.92 -30.38
N THR A 361 2.10 12.08 -29.74
CA THR A 361 1.21 12.32 -28.61
C THR A 361 0.17 13.40 -28.91
N ASP A 362 -0.90 13.46 -28.11
CA ASP A 362 -1.90 14.52 -28.17
C ASP A 362 -1.54 15.75 -27.30
N VAL A 363 -0.28 15.88 -26.86
CA VAL A 363 0.20 16.95 -25.98
C VAL A 363 1.02 17.98 -26.77
N GLY A 364 0.58 19.23 -26.73
CA GLY A 364 1.27 20.34 -27.38
C GLY A 364 2.29 21.07 -26.49
N VAL A 365 3.22 21.81 -27.11
CA VAL A 365 4.20 22.66 -26.39
C VAL A 365 3.50 23.73 -25.53
N GLU A 366 2.37 24.27 -26.00
CA GLU A 366 1.56 25.21 -25.22
C GLU A 366 0.99 24.56 -23.95
N GLU A 367 0.58 23.30 -24.01
CA GLU A 367 0.06 22.57 -22.85
C GLU A 367 1.18 22.25 -21.84
N LEU A 368 2.38 21.95 -22.31
CA LEU A 368 3.58 21.82 -21.45
C LEU A 368 3.88 23.15 -20.73
N GLN A 369 3.89 24.27 -21.46
CA GLN A 369 4.12 25.59 -20.89
C GLN A 369 3.04 25.96 -19.86
N ARG A 370 1.77 25.77 -20.21
CA ARG A 370 0.63 26.04 -19.32
C ARG A 370 0.68 25.21 -18.05
N THR A 371 0.99 23.92 -18.16
CA THR A 371 1.11 23.06 -16.97
C THR A 371 2.25 23.55 -16.08
N ARG A 372 3.42 23.87 -16.63
CA ARG A 372 4.55 24.41 -15.86
C ARG A 372 4.21 25.73 -15.17
N GLU A 373 3.51 26.63 -15.85
CA GLU A 373 3.02 27.90 -15.27
C GLU A 373 2.05 27.61 -14.10
N LEU A 374 1.10 26.69 -14.26
CA LEU A 374 0.19 26.27 -13.19
C LEU A 374 0.96 25.74 -11.98
N LEU A 375 1.96 24.87 -12.17
CA LEU A 375 2.78 24.36 -11.07
C LEU A 375 3.53 25.47 -10.33
N ALA A 376 4.03 26.48 -11.05
CA ALA A 376 4.71 27.61 -10.44
C ALA A 376 3.73 28.47 -9.62
N ASP A 377 2.58 28.83 -10.19
CA ASP A 377 1.55 29.63 -9.52
C ASP A 377 0.98 28.90 -8.28
N LEU A 378 0.82 27.58 -8.32
CA LEU A 378 0.41 26.78 -7.16
C LEU A 378 1.41 26.87 -6.00
N ARG A 379 2.71 26.93 -6.31
CA ARG A 379 3.75 27.11 -5.29
C ARG A 379 3.78 28.51 -4.71
N GLU A 380 3.43 29.53 -5.50
CA GLU A 380 3.25 30.90 -5.02
C GLU A 380 2.02 31.01 -4.12
N TYR A 381 0.89 30.41 -4.52
CA TYR A 381 -0.30 30.31 -3.66
C TYR A 381 0.02 29.63 -2.33
N LEU A 382 0.77 28.53 -2.37
CA LEU A 382 1.17 27.79 -1.16
C LEU A 382 2.05 28.65 -0.26
N ASP A 383 2.98 29.41 -0.84
CA ASP A 383 3.84 30.36 -0.11
C ASP A 383 2.99 31.38 0.65
N ASP A 384 2.08 32.06 -0.07
CA ASP A 384 1.19 33.06 0.51
C ASP A 384 0.29 32.45 1.59
N ARG A 385 -0.28 31.26 1.37
CA ARG A 385 -1.20 30.62 2.33
C ARG A 385 -0.47 30.27 3.63
N VAL A 386 0.73 29.71 3.54
CA VAL A 386 1.53 29.31 4.70
C VAL A 386 2.05 30.52 5.46
N GLU A 387 2.57 31.54 4.77
CA GLU A 387 3.04 32.75 5.44
C GLU A 387 1.90 33.47 6.18
N ASN A 388 0.72 33.60 5.55
CA ASN A 388 -0.44 34.22 6.19
C ASN A 388 -0.90 33.45 7.43
N TYR A 389 -0.90 32.11 7.38
CA TYR A 389 -1.23 31.27 8.52
C TYR A 389 -0.21 31.45 9.66
N LEU A 390 1.09 31.36 9.36
CA LEU A 390 2.14 31.49 10.37
C LEU A 390 2.19 32.90 10.97
N ASP A 391 1.97 33.95 10.18
CA ASP A 391 1.90 35.32 10.68
C ASP A 391 0.69 35.54 11.61
N ALA A 392 -0.41 34.81 11.41
CA ALA A 392 -1.60 34.86 12.26
C ALA A 392 -1.46 34.04 13.55
N GLU A 393 -1.08 32.77 13.44
CA GLU A 393 -1.09 31.81 14.56
C GLU A 393 0.25 31.77 15.33
N HIS A 394 1.37 32.11 14.67
CA HIS A 394 2.71 32.11 15.25
C HIS A 394 3.46 33.43 14.98
N PRO A 395 3.03 34.57 15.55
CA PRO A 395 3.69 35.85 15.32
C PRO A 395 5.18 35.82 15.66
N GLY A 396 6.04 36.18 14.70
CA GLY A 396 7.49 36.11 14.87
C GLY A 396 8.10 34.72 14.64
N TRP A 397 7.37 33.81 13.98
CA TRP A 397 7.82 32.46 13.64
C TRP A 397 9.21 32.42 12.95
N ARG A 398 9.58 33.45 12.19
CA ARG A 398 10.91 33.54 11.53
C ARG A 398 12.08 33.48 12.53
N GLU A 399 11.88 33.95 13.76
CA GLU A 399 12.88 33.90 14.84
C GLU A 399 12.74 32.64 15.72
N SER A 400 11.62 31.91 15.62
CA SER A 400 11.26 30.76 16.46
C SER A 400 10.94 29.48 15.66
N MET A 401 11.46 29.38 14.42
CA MET A 401 11.22 28.26 13.51
C MET A 401 11.48 26.86 14.09
N PRO A 402 12.46 26.64 14.99
CA PRO A 402 12.67 25.31 15.60
C PRO A 402 11.48 24.84 16.45
N ASP A 403 10.72 25.76 17.03
CA ASP A 403 9.66 25.47 18.02
C ASP A 403 8.25 25.39 17.39
N LEU A 404 8.16 25.52 16.07
CA LEU A 404 6.88 25.44 15.37
C LEU A 404 6.31 24.01 15.40
N PRO A 405 4.99 23.82 15.60
CA PRO A 405 4.34 22.52 15.53
C PRO A 405 4.01 22.11 14.09
N ASP A 406 3.68 20.84 13.86
CA ASP A 406 2.92 20.44 12.67
C ASP A 406 1.58 21.20 12.62
N ALA A 407 1.05 21.44 11.42
CA ALA A 407 -0.21 22.16 11.26
C ALA A 407 -0.99 21.70 10.02
N GLU A 408 -2.31 21.81 10.11
CA GLU A 408 -3.24 21.56 9.01
C GLU A 408 -4.02 22.86 8.76
N ILE A 409 -4.01 23.34 7.51
CA ILE A 409 -4.65 24.58 7.11
C ILE A 409 -5.81 24.23 6.17
N PRO A 410 -7.06 24.15 6.66
CA PRO A 410 -8.22 23.93 5.83
C PRO A 410 -8.30 24.92 4.66
N LEU A 411 -8.67 24.46 3.47
CA LEU A 411 -8.96 25.33 2.33
C LEU A 411 -10.45 25.72 2.26
N ARG A 412 -11.27 25.23 3.19
CA ARG A 412 -12.64 25.70 3.44
C ARG A 412 -13.00 25.44 4.90
N ASP A 413 -14.10 26.03 5.37
CA ASP A 413 -14.69 25.63 6.64
C ASP A 413 -15.08 24.14 6.58
N PRO A 414 -14.58 23.28 7.48
CA PRO A 414 -14.93 21.86 7.51
C PRO A 414 -16.43 21.61 7.74
N GLU A 415 -17.13 22.53 8.43
CA GLU A 415 -18.53 22.38 8.80
C GLU A 415 -19.50 22.88 7.71
N GLU A 416 -19.01 23.66 6.73
CA GLU A 416 -19.84 24.25 5.68
C GLU A 416 -19.47 23.71 4.28
N PRO A 417 -20.43 23.11 3.53
CA PRO A 417 -20.23 22.79 2.13
C PRO A 417 -20.02 24.05 1.29
N ALA A 418 -18.82 24.22 0.74
CA ALA A 418 -18.44 25.34 -0.10
C ALA A 418 -17.31 24.94 -1.05
N THR A 419 -17.15 25.68 -2.16
CA THR A 419 -15.95 25.61 -2.99
C THR A 419 -14.74 26.01 -2.14
N ASP A 420 -13.59 25.34 -2.34
CA ASP A 420 -12.39 25.64 -1.57
C ASP A 420 -11.62 26.87 -2.08
N ASP A 421 -10.87 27.49 -1.18
CA ASP A 421 -10.07 28.69 -1.38
C ASP A 421 -9.09 28.57 -2.57
N LEU A 422 -8.53 27.37 -2.82
CA LEU A 422 -7.60 27.14 -3.92
C LEU A 422 -8.34 27.11 -5.26
N THR A 423 -9.47 26.40 -5.33
CA THR A 423 -10.33 26.37 -6.52
C THR A 423 -10.84 27.77 -6.86
N GLU A 424 -11.32 28.54 -5.88
CA GLU A 424 -11.73 29.94 -6.11
C GLU A 424 -10.56 30.85 -6.52
N TRP A 425 -9.37 30.62 -5.98
CA TRP A 425 -8.17 31.34 -6.41
C TRP A 425 -7.82 31.01 -7.86
N ALA A 426 -7.87 29.74 -8.25
CA ALA A 426 -7.50 29.28 -9.57
C ALA A 426 -8.39 29.92 -10.65
N GLU A 427 -9.70 29.96 -10.43
CA GLU A 427 -10.64 30.67 -11.31
C GLU A 427 -10.31 32.16 -11.44
N ARG A 428 -9.97 32.83 -10.34
CA ARG A 428 -9.60 34.26 -10.33
C ARG A 428 -8.25 34.52 -11.01
N ALA A 429 -7.31 33.59 -10.90
CA ALA A 429 -6.00 33.63 -11.56
C ALA A 429 -6.11 33.32 -13.07
N GLY A 430 -7.25 32.78 -13.52
CA GLY A 430 -7.53 32.50 -14.93
C GLY A 430 -7.19 31.07 -15.35
N TRP A 431 -7.00 30.16 -14.40
CA TRP A 431 -6.84 28.73 -14.64
C TRP A 431 -8.19 28.09 -14.96
N SER A 432 -8.25 27.32 -16.04
CA SER A 432 -9.46 26.63 -16.49
C SER A 432 -9.44 25.16 -16.10
N ASP A 433 -10.61 24.53 -16.06
CA ASP A 433 -10.80 23.07 -15.90
C ASP A 433 -9.86 22.25 -16.79
N ARG A 434 -9.65 22.73 -18.03
CA ARG A 434 -8.77 22.06 -18.99
C ARG A 434 -7.32 22.03 -18.52
N ASP A 435 -6.82 23.08 -17.87
CA ASP A 435 -5.43 23.17 -17.44
C ASP A 435 -5.12 22.14 -16.34
N TRP A 436 -6.05 21.94 -15.41
CA TRP A 436 -5.95 20.90 -14.38
C TRP A 436 -5.99 19.49 -14.95
N VAL A 437 -6.96 19.20 -15.82
CA VAL A 437 -7.12 17.87 -16.43
C VAL A 437 -5.94 17.54 -17.36
N ARG A 438 -5.37 18.53 -18.04
CA ARG A 438 -4.23 18.33 -18.95
C ARG A 438 -2.90 18.09 -18.24
N ALA A 439 -2.79 18.39 -16.95
CA ALA A 439 -1.57 18.10 -16.18
C ALA A 439 -1.23 16.60 -16.18
N GLU A 440 -2.23 15.71 -16.14
CA GLU A 440 -2.04 14.25 -16.15
C GLU A 440 -1.37 13.73 -17.44
N PRO A 441 -1.92 13.94 -18.65
CA PRO A 441 -1.25 13.52 -19.88
C PRO A 441 0.07 14.25 -20.12
N VAL A 442 0.20 15.52 -19.72
CA VAL A 442 1.48 16.25 -19.78
C VAL A 442 2.55 15.57 -18.94
N GLY A 443 2.23 15.23 -17.68
CA GLY A 443 3.17 14.55 -16.79
C GLY A 443 3.65 13.21 -17.35
N ALA A 444 2.73 12.40 -17.88
CA ALA A 444 3.06 11.13 -18.50
C ALA A 444 3.95 11.27 -19.74
N VAL A 445 3.64 12.23 -20.63
CA VAL A 445 4.43 12.49 -21.85
C VAL A 445 5.83 13.02 -21.50
N VAL A 446 5.94 13.94 -20.54
CA VAL A 446 7.24 14.48 -20.12
C VAL A 446 8.14 13.38 -19.56
N ALA A 447 7.62 12.50 -18.70
CA ALA A 447 8.38 11.36 -18.22
C ALA A 447 8.87 10.48 -19.38
N GLY A 448 7.97 10.07 -20.29
CA GLY A 448 8.34 9.23 -21.44
C GLY A 448 9.31 9.88 -22.43
N ILE A 449 9.36 11.21 -22.51
CA ILE A 449 10.37 11.95 -23.30
C ILE A 449 11.71 11.94 -22.58
N LEU A 450 11.73 12.33 -21.30
CA LEU A 450 12.98 12.42 -20.54
C LEU A 450 13.63 11.06 -20.37
N ASP A 451 12.85 9.99 -20.14
CA ASP A 451 13.39 8.62 -20.02
C ASP A 451 14.06 8.16 -21.32
N ARG A 452 13.54 8.59 -22.47
CA ARG A 452 14.15 8.29 -23.79
C ARG A 452 15.34 9.17 -24.12
N VAL A 453 15.27 10.44 -23.76
CA VAL A 453 16.39 11.39 -23.92
C VAL A 453 17.57 10.95 -23.05
N ASP A 454 17.33 10.66 -21.79
CA ASP A 454 18.39 10.25 -20.85
C ASP A 454 18.98 8.91 -21.28
N GLY A 455 18.15 7.94 -21.70
CA GLY A 455 18.63 6.68 -22.29
C GLY A 455 19.37 6.80 -23.63
N ALA A 456 19.33 7.96 -24.28
CA ALA A 456 20.09 8.27 -25.50
C ALA A 456 21.37 9.07 -25.23
N VAL A 457 21.53 9.63 -24.03
CA VAL A 457 22.65 10.51 -23.63
C VAL A 457 23.68 9.76 -22.75
N ASP A 458 23.46 8.47 -22.44
CA ASP A 458 24.43 7.58 -21.79
C ASP A 458 25.75 7.35 -22.56
N ASP A 459 25.92 7.97 -23.74
CA ASP A 459 27.22 8.18 -24.38
C ASP A 459 27.68 9.63 -24.12
N GLU A 460 28.41 9.88 -23.02
CA GLU A 460 29.80 10.39 -23.07
C GLU A 460 30.35 11.03 -21.77
N ASP A 461 29.62 11.50 -20.75
CA ASP A 461 30.30 12.30 -19.69
C ASP A 461 29.64 12.46 -18.28
N ASP A 462 28.65 11.67 -17.84
CA ASP A 462 28.06 11.81 -16.49
C ASP A 462 28.32 10.59 -15.58
N GLU A 463 29.38 10.65 -14.76
CA GLU A 463 29.66 9.69 -13.66
C GLU A 463 28.72 9.86 -12.44
N GLU A 464 27.75 10.78 -12.46
CA GLU A 464 26.79 11.03 -11.37
C GLU A 464 25.39 11.42 -11.90
N GLY A 465 24.83 10.62 -12.83
CA GLY A 465 23.42 10.73 -13.19
C GLY A 465 22.54 10.27 -12.03
N ASP A 466 21.99 11.20 -11.27
CA ASP A 466 20.98 10.93 -10.23
C ASP A 466 19.76 10.30 -10.93
N GLU A 467 19.64 8.97 -10.85
CA GLU A 467 18.52 8.18 -11.39
C GLU A 467 17.22 8.54 -10.64
N SER A 468 16.69 9.74 -10.91
CA SER A 468 15.51 10.27 -10.24
C SER A 468 14.24 9.70 -10.87
N SER A 469 13.40 9.10 -10.03
CA SER A 469 11.97 8.91 -10.28
C SER A 469 11.37 10.19 -10.87
N ARG A 470 10.63 10.08 -11.98
CA ARG A 470 9.95 11.23 -12.58
C ARG A 470 8.77 11.63 -11.72
N THR A 471 8.76 12.89 -11.32
CA THR A 471 7.77 13.47 -10.44
C THR A 471 6.54 13.95 -11.20
N ALA A 472 6.70 14.38 -12.47
CA ALA A 472 5.64 14.96 -13.28
C ALA A 472 4.40 14.06 -13.45
N PRO A 473 4.49 12.72 -13.66
CA PRO A 473 3.30 11.86 -13.74
C PRO A 473 2.45 11.86 -12.47
N GLY A 474 3.08 11.74 -11.29
CA GLY A 474 2.37 11.70 -10.01
C GLY A 474 1.69 13.03 -9.68
N VAL A 475 2.39 14.14 -9.92
CA VAL A 475 1.85 15.50 -9.80
C VAL A 475 0.67 15.69 -10.74
N GLY A 476 0.83 15.33 -12.02
CA GLY A 476 -0.21 15.46 -13.04
C GLY A 476 -1.51 14.72 -12.68
N ARG A 477 -1.39 13.45 -12.26
CA ARG A 477 -2.55 12.66 -11.79
C ARG A 477 -3.24 13.30 -10.58
N THR A 478 -2.47 13.81 -9.63
CA THR A 478 -3.00 14.44 -8.41
C THR A 478 -3.77 15.72 -8.74
N LEU A 479 -3.25 16.57 -9.64
CA LEU A 479 -3.95 17.78 -10.06
C LEU A 479 -5.23 17.49 -10.85
N ALA A 480 -5.20 16.48 -11.73
CA ALA A 480 -6.40 16.03 -12.43
C ALA A 480 -7.45 15.46 -11.46
N ALA A 481 -7.03 14.73 -10.42
CA ALA A 481 -7.90 14.24 -9.36
C ALA A 481 -8.48 15.38 -8.50
N TRP A 482 -7.65 16.37 -8.16
CA TRP A 482 -8.06 17.55 -7.38
C TRP A 482 -9.23 18.29 -8.04
N HIS A 483 -9.18 18.44 -9.37
CA HIS A 483 -10.26 19.09 -10.11
C HIS A 483 -11.50 18.21 -10.28
N ARG A 484 -11.34 16.89 -10.40
CA ARG A 484 -12.45 15.94 -10.56
C ARG A 484 -13.24 15.71 -9.27
N ALA A 485 -12.58 15.77 -8.12
CA ALA A 485 -13.21 15.61 -6.83
C ALA A 485 -14.21 16.75 -6.56
N ASP A 486 -15.40 16.44 -6.04
CA ASP A 486 -16.34 17.48 -5.60
C ASP A 486 -15.89 18.09 -4.26
N HIS A 487 -16.65 19.05 -3.71
CA HIS A 487 -16.32 19.74 -2.45
C HIS A 487 -17.14 19.26 -1.25
N THR A 488 -17.95 18.22 -1.41
CA THR A 488 -18.83 17.64 -0.38
C THR A 488 -18.31 16.33 0.16
N GLU A 489 -17.86 15.43 -0.71
CA GLU A 489 -17.28 14.12 -0.38
C GLU A 489 -15.78 14.22 -0.13
N PHE A 490 -15.13 15.25 -0.67
CA PHE A 490 -13.71 15.50 -0.45
C PHE A 490 -13.46 16.76 0.38
N PHE A 491 -12.47 16.65 1.25
CA PHE A 491 -11.94 17.75 2.05
C PHE A 491 -10.51 18.08 1.61
N ARG A 492 -10.22 19.38 1.53
CA ARG A 492 -8.97 19.90 0.98
C ARG A 492 -8.28 20.77 2.01
N GLU A 493 -6.98 20.58 2.17
CA GLU A 493 -6.17 21.35 3.10
C GLU A 493 -4.73 21.50 2.61
N VAL A 494 -3.99 22.39 3.26
CA VAL A 494 -2.53 22.43 3.23
C VAL A 494 -2.01 21.81 4.51
N GLY A 495 -1.30 20.69 4.40
CA GLY A 495 -0.60 20.05 5.51
C GLY A 495 0.83 20.57 5.64
N LEU A 496 1.25 20.87 6.86
CA LEU A 496 2.61 21.30 7.23
C LEU A 496 3.24 20.27 8.15
N GLU A 497 4.19 19.51 7.60
CA GLU A 497 4.96 18.51 8.34
C GLU A 497 6.36 19.07 8.67
N ARG A 498 6.77 18.93 9.93
CA ARG A 498 8.02 19.46 10.45
C ARG A 498 9.21 18.79 9.79
N THR A 499 10.09 19.63 9.26
CA THR A 499 11.37 19.23 8.71
C THR A 499 12.41 20.30 8.99
N TRP A 500 13.67 20.02 8.63
CA TRP A 500 14.71 21.03 8.66
C TRP A 500 15.59 20.96 7.43
N ASN A 501 15.52 21.99 6.58
CA ASN A 501 16.31 22.09 5.36
C ASN A 501 17.27 23.29 5.43
N ASP A 502 18.53 23.02 5.76
CA ASP A 502 19.55 24.08 5.89
C ASP A 502 19.85 24.83 4.59
N ALA A 503 19.57 24.22 3.43
CA ALA A 503 19.75 24.83 2.11
C ALA A 503 18.65 25.85 1.77
N ALA A 504 17.50 25.78 2.43
CA ALA A 504 16.42 26.74 2.22
C ALA A 504 16.78 28.14 2.80
N PRO A 505 16.29 29.23 2.19
CA PRO A 505 16.51 30.59 2.69
C PRO A 505 16.13 30.73 4.17
N ARG A 506 16.95 31.47 4.94
CA ARG A 506 16.79 31.60 6.40
C ARG A 506 15.44 32.12 6.87
N GLU A 507 14.81 32.97 6.07
CA GLU A 507 13.53 33.59 6.40
C GLU A 507 12.32 32.84 5.81
N SER A 508 12.54 31.74 5.06
CA SER A 508 11.48 30.98 4.41
C SER A 508 10.95 29.88 5.31
N TRP A 509 9.63 29.70 5.32
CA TRP A 509 8.97 28.59 6.03
C TRP A 509 9.39 27.22 5.51
N ARG A 510 9.82 27.12 4.24
CA ARG A 510 10.36 25.89 3.61
C ARG A 510 11.62 25.34 4.30
N ARG A 511 12.26 26.16 5.15
CA ARG A 511 13.35 25.72 6.02
C ARG A 511 12.87 24.80 7.14
N ALA A 512 11.63 24.99 7.58
CA ALA A 512 11.04 24.40 8.77
C ALA A 512 9.90 23.41 8.45
N TYR A 513 9.40 23.39 7.21
CA TYR A 513 8.30 22.52 6.83
C TYR A 513 8.49 21.89 5.46
N ASN A 514 7.96 20.67 5.33
CA ASN A 514 7.49 20.13 4.08
C ASN A 514 5.98 20.42 4.00
N ALA A 515 5.58 21.24 3.04
CA ALA A 515 4.16 21.55 2.84
C ALA A 515 3.59 20.72 1.69
N ARG A 516 2.33 20.31 1.83
CA ARG A 516 1.59 19.58 0.80
C ARG A 516 0.17 20.09 0.67
N PHE A 517 -0.36 20.09 -0.55
CA PHE A 517 -1.80 20.07 -0.76
C PHE A 517 -2.28 18.64 -0.49
N ALA A 518 -3.29 18.49 0.36
CA ALA A 518 -3.89 17.20 0.68
C ALA A 518 -5.37 17.20 0.27
N LEU A 519 -5.78 16.12 -0.40
CA LEU A 519 -7.14 15.84 -0.85
C LEU A 519 -7.62 14.58 -0.15
N HIS A 520 -8.44 14.77 0.87
CA HIS A 520 -8.98 13.69 1.71
C HIS A 520 -10.34 13.25 1.17
N ASN A 521 -10.50 11.96 0.87
CA ASN A 521 -11.83 11.38 0.64
C ASN A 521 -12.51 11.21 2.01
N CYS A 522 -13.62 11.91 2.27
CA CYS A 522 -14.35 11.83 3.53
C CYS A 522 -15.43 10.75 3.53
N VAL A 523 -15.80 10.24 2.36
CA VAL A 523 -16.87 9.25 2.16
C VAL A 523 -16.33 8.14 1.23
N PRO A 524 -15.37 7.31 1.69
CA PRO A 524 -14.77 6.30 0.82
C PRO A 524 -15.69 5.10 0.56
N GLY A 525 -16.93 5.10 1.08
CA GLY A 525 -17.88 3.99 1.00
C GLY A 525 -18.12 3.51 -0.43
N ASP A 526 -18.33 4.42 -1.38
CA ASP A 526 -18.53 4.06 -2.78
C ASP A 526 -17.28 3.40 -3.40
N VAL A 527 -16.09 3.91 -3.06
CA VAL A 527 -14.83 3.37 -3.56
C VAL A 527 -14.53 1.99 -2.95
N ILE A 528 -14.81 1.81 -1.66
CA ILE A 528 -14.67 0.53 -0.98
C ILE A 528 -15.70 -0.45 -1.56
N GLY A 529 -16.95 -0.02 -1.71
CA GLY A 529 -18.05 -0.79 -2.28
C GLY A 529 -17.77 -1.26 -3.70
N GLU A 530 -17.33 -0.38 -4.60
CA GLU A 530 -16.95 -0.72 -5.98
C GLU A 530 -15.81 -1.76 -6.00
N ARG A 531 -14.81 -1.59 -5.12
CA ARG A 531 -13.69 -2.53 -5.01
C ARG A 531 -14.10 -3.89 -4.44
N LEU A 532 -14.95 -3.91 -3.42
CA LEU A 532 -15.56 -5.14 -2.90
C LEU A 532 -16.44 -5.79 -3.98
N GLY A 533 -17.16 -4.97 -4.74
CA GLY A 533 -18.00 -5.30 -5.87
C GLY A 533 -17.28 -6.14 -6.93
N ALA A 534 -16.00 -5.84 -7.17
CA ALA A 534 -15.16 -6.59 -8.11
C ALA A 534 -14.91 -8.06 -7.71
N PHE A 535 -15.04 -8.42 -6.43
CA PHE A 535 -14.90 -9.81 -5.96
C PHE A 535 -16.21 -10.58 -6.06
N GLY A 536 -16.14 -11.90 -6.16
CA GLY A 536 -17.34 -12.75 -6.26
C GLY A 536 -18.15 -12.83 -4.98
N GLY A 537 -17.59 -12.44 -3.84
CA GLY A 537 -18.20 -12.51 -2.52
C GLY A 537 -17.10 -12.62 -1.46
N GLY A 538 -17.47 -12.64 -0.17
CA GLY A 538 -16.44 -12.70 0.85
C GLY A 538 -16.89 -12.60 2.30
N VAL A 539 -15.90 -12.50 3.19
CA VAL A 539 -16.08 -12.30 4.63
C VAL A 539 -15.37 -11.03 5.05
N LEU A 540 -16.06 -10.14 5.74
CA LEU A 540 -15.47 -9.02 6.46
C LEU A 540 -15.56 -9.32 7.94
N MET A 541 -14.43 -9.37 8.64
CA MET A 541 -14.41 -9.82 10.02
C MET A 541 -13.52 -8.97 10.93
N SER A 542 -13.94 -8.82 12.18
CA SER A 542 -13.12 -8.21 13.23
C SER A 542 -13.67 -8.56 14.62
N ALA A 543 -12.95 -8.16 15.66
CA ALA A 543 -13.43 -8.20 17.03
C ALA A 543 -14.34 -7.03 17.42
N THR A 544 -14.36 -5.95 16.63
CA THR A 544 -15.05 -4.70 16.98
C THR A 544 -15.61 -4.00 15.73
N LEU A 545 -16.70 -4.53 15.18
CA LEU A 545 -17.42 -3.94 14.03
C LEU A 545 -18.64 -3.13 14.46
N GLU A 546 -19.26 -3.46 15.59
CA GLU A 546 -20.46 -2.77 16.06
C GLU A 546 -20.24 -1.25 16.23
N PRO A 547 -21.19 -0.41 15.78
CA PRO A 547 -22.49 -0.77 15.19
C PRO A 547 -22.40 -1.25 13.72
N LEU A 548 -22.97 -2.43 13.41
CA LEU A 548 -22.87 -3.06 12.09
C LEU A 548 -23.56 -2.24 10.98
N ASP A 549 -24.66 -1.57 11.28
CA ASP A 549 -25.37 -0.68 10.35
C ASP A 549 -24.49 0.48 9.88
N VAL A 550 -23.67 1.03 10.78
CA VAL A 550 -22.69 2.06 10.44
C VAL A 550 -21.55 1.47 9.62
N PHE A 551 -21.05 0.30 10.00
CA PHE A 551 -19.98 -0.39 9.29
C PHE A 551 -20.36 -0.71 7.84
N GLU A 552 -21.56 -1.23 7.61
CA GLU A 552 -22.08 -1.57 6.27
C GLU A 552 -22.26 -0.34 5.39
N GLU A 553 -22.69 0.78 5.98
CA GLU A 553 -22.79 2.07 5.27
C GLU A 553 -21.41 2.57 4.84
N VAL A 554 -20.44 2.65 5.76
CA VAL A 554 -19.13 3.26 5.46
C VAL A 554 -18.24 2.37 4.58
N THR A 555 -18.54 1.08 4.49
CA THR A 555 -17.83 0.15 3.60
C THR A 555 -18.52 -0.03 2.24
N GLY A 556 -19.70 0.56 2.04
CA GLY A 556 -20.47 0.43 0.80
C GLY A 556 -21.17 -0.93 0.65
N LEU A 557 -21.23 -1.76 1.70
CA LEU A 557 -21.97 -3.04 1.66
C LEU A 557 -23.47 -2.82 1.45
N ASN A 558 -24.04 -1.75 2.04
CA ASN A 558 -25.44 -1.36 1.79
C ASN A 558 -25.73 -1.09 0.31
N HIS A 559 -24.75 -0.51 -0.41
CA HIS A 559 -24.88 -0.27 -1.84
C HIS A 559 -24.90 -1.58 -2.63
N LEU A 560 -23.99 -2.52 -2.31
CA LEU A 560 -23.95 -3.84 -2.93
C LEU A 560 -25.24 -4.64 -2.68
N GLU A 561 -25.80 -4.55 -1.47
CA GLU A 561 -27.07 -5.21 -1.17
C GLU A 561 -28.25 -4.61 -1.92
N ALA A 562 -28.37 -3.27 -1.93
CA ALA A 562 -29.53 -2.59 -2.47
C ALA A 562 -29.54 -2.46 -4.00
N GLU A 563 -28.37 -2.23 -4.61
CA GLU A 563 -28.25 -1.89 -6.03
C GLU A 563 -27.71 -3.05 -6.88
N GLU A 564 -26.96 -3.99 -6.29
CA GLU A 564 -26.41 -5.15 -6.99
C GLU A 564 -27.08 -6.50 -6.61
N ASP A 565 -28.10 -6.47 -5.74
CA ASP A 565 -28.80 -7.66 -5.23
C ASP A 565 -27.86 -8.69 -4.56
N ARG A 566 -26.78 -8.23 -3.90
CA ARG A 566 -25.78 -9.09 -3.26
C ARG A 566 -26.04 -9.20 -1.75
N PRO A 567 -26.40 -10.37 -1.21
CA PRO A 567 -26.84 -10.47 0.19
C PRO A 567 -25.71 -10.13 1.16
N VAL A 568 -26.02 -9.34 2.20
CA VAL A 568 -25.13 -9.05 3.33
C VAL A 568 -25.69 -9.73 4.56
N VAL A 569 -24.90 -10.63 5.17
CA VAL A 569 -25.35 -11.45 6.30
C VAL A 569 -24.47 -11.22 7.53
N GLU A 570 -25.08 -10.71 8.59
CA GLU A 570 -24.39 -10.42 9.86
C GLU A 570 -24.30 -11.65 10.77
N ARG A 571 -23.16 -11.79 11.47
CA ARG A 571 -22.97 -12.72 12.59
C ARG A 571 -22.13 -12.06 13.69
N THR A 572 -22.63 -12.15 14.92
CA THR A 572 -21.93 -11.67 16.11
C THR A 572 -21.73 -12.82 17.09
N TYR A 573 -20.46 -13.13 17.37
CA TYR A 573 -20.05 -14.17 18.31
C TYR A 573 -19.49 -13.54 19.58
N GLY A 574 -20.10 -13.90 20.71
CA GLY A 574 -19.68 -13.40 22.02
C GLY A 574 -18.34 -13.98 22.50
N LEU A 575 -17.98 -13.63 23.73
CA LEU A 575 -16.82 -14.22 24.39
C LEU A 575 -17.18 -15.63 24.88
N ASN A 576 -16.55 -16.65 24.29
CA ASN A 576 -16.62 -18.02 24.79
C ASN A 576 -15.72 -18.27 26.02
N PHE A 577 -15.14 -17.20 26.57
CA PHE A 577 -14.32 -17.27 27.78
C PHE A 577 -15.19 -17.21 29.04
N PRO A 578 -14.90 -18.01 30.08
CA PRO A 578 -15.67 -17.98 31.32
C PRO A 578 -15.69 -16.58 31.93
N GLU A 579 -16.88 -16.05 32.23
CA GLU A 579 -17.05 -14.74 32.88
C GLU A 579 -16.23 -14.60 34.17
N ALA A 580 -16.07 -15.71 34.92
CA ALA A 580 -15.27 -15.73 36.14
C ALA A 580 -13.78 -15.37 35.97
N ASN A 581 -13.26 -15.38 34.73
CA ASN A 581 -11.88 -15.03 34.42
C ASN A 581 -11.70 -13.56 34.01
N ARG A 582 -12.79 -12.78 33.95
CA ARG A 582 -12.75 -11.36 33.57
C ARG A 582 -13.70 -10.54 34.44
N GLU A 583 -13.15 -9.55 35.13
CA GLU A 583 -13.94 -8.51 35.78
C GLU A 583 -13.67 -7.17 35.10
N SER A 584 -14.72 -6.39 34.83
CA SER A 584 -14.62 -5.05 34.25
C SER A 584 -15.21 -4.04 35.22
N PHE A 585 -14.44 -3.01 35.55
CA PHE A 585 -14.81 -1.98 36.50
C PHE A 585 -14.81 -0.62 35.82
N ALA A 586 -15.87 0.16 36.03
CA ALA A 586 -15.88 1.58 35.68
C ALA A 586 -15.55 2.38 36.94
N VAL A 587 -14.50 3.19 36.89
CA VAL A 587 -14.11 4.08 37.97
C VAL A 587 -14.93 5.38 37.86
N ASP A 588 -15.51 5.82 38.98
CA ASP A 588 -16.27 7.09 39.06
C ASP A 588 -15.31 8.29 39.07
N ALA A 589 -14.68 8.53 37.92
CA ALA A 589 -13.79 9.65 37.65
C ALA A 589 -14.43 10.58 36.60
N PRO A 590 -14.17 11.91 36.65
CA PRO A 590 -14.61 12.81 35.58
C PRO A 590 -13.95 12.41 34.26
N LYS A 591 -14.63 12.58 33.11
CA LYS A 591 -14.04 12.30 31.80
C LYS A 591 -12.71 13.05 31.61
N PHE A 592 -11.66 12.40 31.13
CA PHE A 592 -10.33 13.00 30.93
C PHE A 592 -10.23 13.80 29.63
N THR A 593 -10.98 14.90 29.52
CA THR A 593 -11.09 15.75 28.32
C THR A 593 -10.01 16.82 28.28
N TYR A 594 -9.75 17.39 27.10
CA TYR A 594 -8.79 18.51 26.94
C TYR A 594 -9.10 19.66 27.90
N ASP A 595 -10.37 20.07 27.96
CA ASP A 595 -10.82 21.24 28.74
C ASP A 595 -10.62 21.13 30.25
N ASN A 596 -10.69 19.91 30.82
CA ASN A 596 -10.65 19.72 32.27
C ASN A 596 -9.35 19.11 32.79
N ARG A 597 -8.53 18.51 31.92
CA ARG A 597 -7.26 17.90 32.31
C ARG A 597 -6.11 18.92 32.33
N GLY A 598 -6.18 19.96 31.50
CA GLY A 598 -5.10 20.93 31.35
C GLY A 598 -3.84 20.33 30.72
N SER A 599 -2.80 21.13 30.50
CA SER A 599 -1.55 20.65 29.91
C SER A 599 -0.79 19.69 30.83
N PRO A 600 0.07 18.79 30.31
CA PRO A 600 0.97 17.99 31.14
C PRO A 600 1.77 18.86 32.11
N GLY A 601 1.77 18.47 33.40
CA GLY A 601 2.41 19.23 34.48
C GLY A 601 1.48 20.19 35.26
N GLU A 602 0.26 20.44 34.78
CA GLU A 602 -0.73 21.20 35.53
C GLU A 602 -1.40 20.36 36.63
N GLU A 603 -1.72 20.97 37.78
CA GLU A 603 -2.41 20.26 38.87
C GLU A 603 -3.92 20.46 38.83
N THR A 604 -4.57 19.93 37.80
CA THR A 604 -6.03 19.92 37.69
C THR A 604 -6.67 18.86 38.58
N GLN A 605 -7.96 19.02 38.89
CA GLN A 605 -8.71 18.01 39.65
C GLN A 605 -8.75 16.67 38.91
N ALA A 606 -8.94 16.69 37.58
CA ALA A 606 -8.93 15.49 36.76
C ALA A 606 -7.59 14.76 36.83
N ARG A 607 -6.45 15.47 36.68
CA ARG A 607 -5.11 14.85 36.77
C ARG A 607 -4.84 14.22 38.13
N ARG A 608 -5.25 14.84 39.23
CA ARG A 608 -5.11 14.25 40.57
C ARG A 608 -5.90 12.95 40.72
N ILE A 609 -7.16 12.94 40.29
CA ILE A 609 -8.01 11.74 40.34
C ILE A 609 -7.42 10.61 39.49
N TYR A 610 -6.97 10.90 38.28
CA TYR A 610 -6.36 9.90 37.41
C TYR A 610 -5.01 9.41 37.94
N ALA A 611 -4.17 10.30 38.47
CA ALA A 611 -2.90 9.92 39.08
C ALA A 611 -3.11 8.95 40.25
N ASP A 612 -4.11 9.20 41.10
CA ASP A 612 -4.44 8.32 42.23
C ASP A 612 -5.00 6.98 41.75
N ALA A 613 -5.90 6.98 40.76
CA ALA A 613 -6.46 5.77 40.18
C ALA A 613 -5.38 4.89 39.52
N LEU A 614 -4.49 5.51 38.73
CA LEU A 614 -3.36 4.82 38.08
C LEU A 614 -2.44 4.16 39.11
N ARG A 615 -2.06 4.90 40.16
CA ARG A 615 -1.22 4.38 41.25
C ARG A 615 -1.90 3.23 41.98
N GLN A 616 -3.18 3.37 42.28
CA GLN A 616 -3.94 2.34 42.97
C GLN A 616 -3.98 1.05 42.14
N VAL A 617 -4.37 1.13 40.87
CA VAL A 617 -4.42 -0.03 39.97
C VAL A 617 -3.04 -0.67 39.83
N ALA A 618 -1.99 0.13 39.61
CA ALA A 618 -0.62 -0.38 39.43
C ALA A 618 -0.05 -1.05 40.69
N THR A 619 -0.43 -0.60 41.88
CA THR A 619 0.11 -1.14 43.16
C THR A 619 -0.71 -2.31 43.69
N GLU A 620 -2.03 -2.25 43.56
CA GLU A 620 -2.95 -3.23 44.17
C GLU A 620 -3.25 -4.42 43.24
N THR A 621 -3.10 -4.26 41.92
CA THR A 621 -3.40 -5.32 40.96
C THR A 621 -2.18 -6.24 40.78
N PRO A 622 -2.29 -7.55 41.05
CA PRO A 622 -1.20 -8.47 40.79
C PRO A 622 -1.00 -8.70 39.29
N GLY A 623 0.27 -8.72 38.86
CA GLY A 623 0.65 -9.01 37.47
C GLY A 623 1.08 -7.76 36.70
N ASN A 624 1.01 -7.85 35.37
CA ASN A 624 1.37 -6.75 34.49
C ASN A 624 0.16 -5.85 34.26
N VAL A 625 0.34 -4.54 34.41
CA VAL A 625 -0.69 -3.53 34.14
C VAL A 625 -0.32 -2.79 32.86
N LEU A 626 -1.27 -2.69 31.93
CA LEU A 626 -1.19 -1.86 30.74
C LEU A 626 -2.05 -0.60 30.94
N VAL A 627 -1.48 0.58 30.71
CA VAL A 627 -2.19 1.86 30.80
C VAL A 627 -2.31 2.46 29.40
N GLY A 628 -3.53 2.58 28.89
CA GLY A 628 -3.82 3.29 27.65
C GLY A 628 -4.16 4.75 27.93
N MET A 629 -3.45 5.68 27.29
CA MET A 629 -3.68 7.13 27.40
C MET A 629 -4.05 7.73 26.04
N PRO A 630 -4.76 8.89 25.99
CA PRO A 630 -5.27 9.45 24.73
C PRO A 630 -4.20 9.86 23.71
N ASN A 631 -2.96 10.15 24.14
CA ASN A 631 -1.84 10.50 23.27
C ASN A 631 -0.49 10.26 24.00
N TYR A 632 0.62 10.40 23.28
CA TYR A 632 1.97 10.17 23.81
C TYR A 632 2.36 11.10 24.96
N ALA A 633 1.99 12.38 24.90
CA ALA A 633 2.30 13.33 25.96
C ALA A 633 1.60 12.96 27.29
N GLU A 634 0.35 12.51 27.22
CA GLU A 634 -0.38 12.00 28.39
C GLU A 634 0.14 10.63 28.85
N ALA A 635 0.62 9.79 27.94
CA ALA A 635 1.27 8.53 28.28
C ALA A 635 2.59 8.77 29.03
N GLU A 636 3.38 9.75 28.60
CA GLU A 636 4.61 10.16 29.28
C GLU A 636 4.32 10.69 30.69
N TRP A 637 3.32 11.58 30.82
CA TRP A 637 2.86 12.05 32.12
C TRP A 637 2.43 10.91 33.05
N ALA A 638 1.65 9.95 32.56
CA ALA A 638 1.21 8.79 33.34
C ALA A 638 2.41 7.92 33.78
N ALA A 639 3.39 7.73 32.88
CA ALA A 639 4.62 7.00 33.20
C ALA A 639 5.47 7.71 34.26
N GLU A 640 5.64 9.02 34.17
CA GLU A 640 6.33 9.84 35.18
C GLU A 640 5.62 9.75 36.54
N THR A 641 4.29 9.91 36.54
CA THR A 641 3.45 9.82 37.74
C THR A 641 3.61 8.50 38.50
N LEU A 642 3.78 7.40 37.77
CA LEU A 642 4.02 6.07 38.32
C LEU A 642 5.48 5.86 38.77
N ARG A 643 6.47 6.42 38.06
CA ARG A 643 7.91 6.35 38.41
C ARG A 643 8.25 7.14 39.67
N GLU A 644 7.59 8.28 39.90
CA GLU A 644 7.81 9.12 41.09
C GLU A 644 7.47 8.40 42.41
N ASN A 645 6.76 7.25 42.36
CA ASN A 645 6.34 6.48 43.52
C ASN A 645 6.87 5.03 43.54
N SER A 646 7.80 4.65 42.64
CA SER A 646 8.48 3.34 42.66
C SER A 646 9.72 3.30 43.54
#